data_AF-A0A972IXN7-F1
#
_entry.id   AF-A0A972IXN7-F1
#
_cell.length_a   1.000
_cell.length_b   1.000
_cell.length_c   1.000
_cell.angle_alpha   90.00
_cell.angle_beta   90.00
_cell.angle_gamma   90.00
#
_symmetry.space_group_name_H-M   'P 1'
#
loop_
_entity.id
_entity.type
_entity.pdbx_description
1 polymer ?
#
loop_
_entity_poly.entity_id
_entity_poly.type
_entity_poly.pdbx_seq_one_letter_code
_entity_poly.pdbx_strand_id
1 'polypeptide(L)'
;MTKTIVVACDHGGFPIKEHVIDAIREYGCEVIDVGTYSADGVDFPDFAQLGAEKILNNKADAGVFMCGSGVGMCIAANKIQGIYAAVCHDTYSARQGVEHDLMNVLCLGGRIVGPEVTRELVTAFLGGIFNEKPNQVRRVEKIKRIENGDMYLADKFARRYELGQSVWIEIPSNDTLRSESVQSLVKEGKIRGLTFEPCSLASTLLVKNKLGSNISAMVFAKWPVEKILNSLSVNMVREATGILRDKFVETSGRDGMVMLQLDPTDTGSVEKLVSKAKTIWTKVNRPNLMIGIQATAAGIEAAEQLLSAGVKVCLSNVLSKDTLNKSLAAHRAAMEQRASVGQSNEMLQFGIQVPVGALDRVTDSALNGSTSLGICQAAVLVQQAGEFYKDTEVERLTGNAAVPWKIILDVAPQCGEAGINALYADAMIERNTVLLAPASYLSTLTERCPSTASLFESANHFLNELASSEVTREEKLGIVEDDMNTEYQSAFEAMAGELAAKGDAIRKSLGPIADAIYENYSKIESESMITRIFAKDPTVWTFDTQAYPEIRNRLGWLDSYKTLEKSIAEYQEIAADLKAQGFKKVLLLGMGGSSLAPEVLALTFPQADGLKLQIVDSTDPDQVLAAERANPVEETVYIVSSKSGGTAEVRALMDYFYERAKATLGDKVGSHFIAITDPGTLLERHATSHNFRHVVLADASIGGRFSALSPFGVLPAVLIGVDPQKIIAESTRMAKNCAPSNEVGSNQGAALGVFMGTAALNGKDKLTILTDPEMAAFGSWLEQLIAESSGKDGKGIVPIDLEPELPLEEYAKDRAFVYIETSGTKLSFCEQLVAHGHPLMTIHLSDLHEIFAEFYRWEIAISVACGLLGVNAFDQPNVQDSKTRTVAKINDYKEKGALPSLPVTWERDGMTASFVSEVSGMKEAADLKALIRAFVEQAKAGEDYIAINAYLPRNERMTDTLQSMRKWIGELNPCATTLGFGPRFQHSTGQLHKGGANNGLFIQLVGTPKEDCEIPSEGMTFSVLEKAQALGDLEALLSRDRRALRIDLGERSLADFF
;
A
#
# COMPACT_ATOMS: atom_id res chain seq x y z
N MET A 1 -60.44 18.97 11.93
CA MET A 1 -60.83 20.27 11.34
C MET A 1 -61.22 20.01 9.91
N THR A 2 -62.28 20.66 9.43
CA THR A 2 -62.74 20.59 8.05
C THR A 2 -61.68 21.23 7.14
N LYS A 3 -61.23 20.56 6.06
CA LYS A 3 -60.24 21.15 5.13
C LYS A 3 -60.88 22.34 4.40
N THR A 4 -60.10 23.38 4.15
CA THR A 4 -60.49 24.57 3.37
C THR A 4 -59.77 24.56 2.03
N ILE A 5 -60.52 24.64 0.93
CA ILE A 5 -59.98 24.57 -0.43
C ILE A 5 -60.26 25.89 -1.15
N VAL A 6 -59.21 26.47 -1.73
CA VAL A 6 -59.36 27.68 -2.55
C VAL A 6 -59.64 27.33 -4.01
N VAL A 7 -60.64 27.96 -4.60
CA VAL A 7 -60.99 27.81 -6.01
C VAL A 7 -60.62 29.09 -6.75
N ALA A 8 -59.80 28.97 -7.79
CA ALA A 8 -59.38 30.10 -8.60
C ALA A 8 -59.64 29.80 -10.08
N CYS A 9 -60.24 30.71 -10.83
CA CYS A 9 -60.43 30.50 -12.26
C CYS A 9 -60.47 31.77 -13.08
N ASP A 10 -60.04 31.67 -14.33
CA ASP A 10 -60.35 32.65 -15.37
C ASP A 10 -61.68 32.34 -16.05
N HIS A 11 -62.02 33.13 -17.06
CA HIS A 11 -63.22 32.96 -17.89
C HIS A 11 -63.29 31.62 -18.64
N GLY A 12 -62.14 31.01 -18.96
CA GLY A 12 -62.06 29.69 -19.59
C GLY A 12 -62.33 28.54 -18.62
N GLY A 13 -62.10 28.73 -17.32
CA GLY A 13 -62.45 27.77 -16.26
C GLY A 13 -63.87 27.97 -15.69
N PHE A 14 -64.47 29.14 -15.88
CA PHE A 14 -65.79 29.49 -15.34
C PHE A 14 -66.90 28.45 -15.59
N PRO A 15 -67.03 27.81 -16.78
CA PRO A 15 -68.11 26.85 -17.05
C PRO A 15 -68.14 25.61 -16.14
N ILE A 16 -67.00 25.24 -15.55
CA ILE A 16 -66.89 24.08 -14.65
C ILE A 16 -66.76 24.47 -13.17
N LYS A 17 -66.75 25.78 -12.85
CA LYS A 17 -66.49 26.29 -11.50
C LYS A 17 -67.49 25.76 -10.47
N GLU A 18 -68.79 25.83 -10.76
CA GLU A 18 -69.83 25.36 -9.85
C GLU A 18 -69.69 23.85 -9.58
N HIS A 19 -69.37 23.05 -10.60
CA HIS A 19 -69.15 21.61 -10.44
C HIS A 19 -67.95 21.30 -9.53
N VAL A 20 -66.89 22.09 -9.57
CA VAL A 20 -65.76 21.99 -8.64
C VAL A 20 -66.18 22.38 -7.23
N ILE A 21 -66.87 23.51 -7.06
CA ILE A 21 -67.34 23.99 -5.76
C ILE A 21 -68.26 22.95 -5.10
N ASP A 22 -69.20 22.39 -5.86
CA ASP A 22 -70.12 21.36 -5.38
C ASP A 22 -69.38 20.08 -4.98
N ALA A 23 -68.42 19.61 -5.80
CA ALA A 23 -67.62 18.44 -5.47
C ALA A 23 -66.80 18.63 -4.18
N ILE A 24 -66.23 19.81 -3.96
CA ILE A 24 -65.49 20.13 -2.73
C ILE A 24 -66.43 20.12 -1.52
N ARG A 25 -67.61 20.74 -1.63
CA ARG A 25 -68.61 20.79 -0.55
C ARG A 25 -69.15 19.41 -0.22
N GLU A 26 -69.46 18.61 -1.23
CA GLU A 26 -69.95 17.23 -1.06
C GLU A 26 -68.90 16.30 -0.44
N TYR A 27 -67.61 16.54 -0.72
CA TYR A 27 -66.51 15.85 -0.05
C TYR A 27 -66.35 16.28 1.42
N GLY A 28 -67.06 17.33 1.86
CA GLY A 28 -67.06 17.83 3.23
C GLY A 28 -65.96 18.85 3.52
N CYS A 29 -65.58 19.67 2.53
CA CYS A 29 -64.60 20.74 2.67
C CYS A 29 -65.24 22.13 2.54
N GLU A 30 -64.62 23.14 3.18
CA GLU A 30 -64.98 24.56 3.03
C GLU A 30 -64.37 25.13 1.74
N VAL A 31 -65.04 26.12 1.13
CA VAL A 31 -64.62 26.70 -0.15
C VAL A 31 -64.33 28.19 -0.01
N ILE A 32 -63.17 28.63 -0.50
CA ILE A 32 -62.84 30.04 -0.74
C ILE A 32 -62.81 30.27 -2.26
N ASP A 33 -63.83 30.92 -2.82
CA ASP A 33 -63.84 31.30 -4.24
C ASP A 33 -63.13 32.64 -4.45
N VAL A 34 -62.02 32.61 -5.19
CA VAL A 34 -61.29 33.81 -5.64
C VAL A 34 -61.29 33.96 -7.15
N GLY A 35 -62.06 33.14 -7.88
CA GLY A 35 -62.12 33.17 -9.34
C GLY A 35 -63.02 34.26 -9.92
N THR A 36 -63.14 34.28 -11.25
CA THR A 36 -64.10 35.14 -11.95
C THR A 36 -65.56 34.74 -11.70
N TYR A 37 -66.48 35.70 -11.85
CA TYR A 37 -67.92 35.52 -11.71
C TYR A 37 -68.69 35.64 -13.03
N SER A 38 -67.99 35.80 -14.16
CA SER A 38 -68.58 35.82 -15.50
C SER A 38 -67.68 35.13 -16.53
N ALA A 39 -68.23 34.90 -17.72
CA ALA A 39 -67.51 34.38 -18.88
C ALA A 39 -66.72 35.46 -19.66
N ASP A 40 -66.65 36.69 -19.13
CA ASP A 40 -65.94 37.80 -19.77
C ASP A 40 -64.42 37.62 -19.65
N GLY A 41 -63.68 38.00 -20.70
CA GLY A 41 -62.23 37.79 -20.77
C GLY A 41 -61.45 38.40 -19.59
N VAL A 42 -60.70 37.57 -18.88
CA VAL A 42 -59.78 37.92 -17.78
C VAL A 42 -58.54 37.03 -17.83
N ASP A 43 -57.43 37.48 -17.24
CA ASP A 43 -56.14 36.80 -17.32
C ASP A 43 -55.91 35.84 -16.14
N PHE A 44 -55.59 34.58 -16.46
CA PHE A 44 -55.40 33.52 -15.46
C PHE A 44 -54.26 33.72 -14.45
N PRO A 45 -53.12 34.40 -14.74
CA PRO A 45 -52.04 34.55 -13.76
C PRO A 45 -52.47 35.29 -12.49
N ASP A 46 -53.34 36.29 -12.61
CA ASP A 46 -53.84 37.08 -11.48
C ASP A 46 -54.59 36.19 -10.47
N PHE A 47 -55.44 35.29 -10.98
CA PHE A 47 -56.19 34.35 -10.16
C PHE A 47 -55.32 33.24 -9.58
N ALA A 48 -54.30 32.77 -10.33
CA ALA A 48 -53.33 31.82 -9.82
C ALA A 48 -52.57 32.39 -8.60
N GLN A 49 -52.16 33.67 -8.67
CA GLN A 49 -51.53 34.36 -7.55
C GLN A 49 -52.47 34.51 -6.35
N LEU A 50 -53.70 34.99 -6.57
CA LEU A 50 -54.70 35.15 -5.50
C LEU A 50 -55.00 33.83 -4.79
N GLY A 51 -55.10 32.72 -5.54
CA GLY A 51 -55.30 31.39 -5.00
C GLY A 51 -54.09 30.90 -4.20
N ALA A 52 -52.89 31.01 -4.77
CA ALA A 52 -51.65 30.61 -4.13
C ALA A 52 -51.42 31.35 -2.80
N GLU A 53 -51.68 32.66 -2.77
CA GLU A 53 -51.59 33.47 -1.55
C GLU A 53 -52.49 32.97 -0.41
N LYS A 54 -53.65 32.35 -0.71
CA LYS A 54 -54.48 31.75 0.35
C LYS A 54 -53.82 30.52 0.94
N ILE A 55 -53.19 29.69 0.11
CA ILE A 55 -52.49 28.49 0.56
C ILE A 55 -51.27 28.88 1.39
N LEU A 56 -50.42 29.76 0.87
CA LEU A 56 -49.18 30.17 1.54
C LEU A 56 -49.42 30.92 2.86
N ASN A 57 -50.53 31.65 2.98
CA ASN A 57 -50.90 32.32 4.22
C ASN A 57 -51.72 31.43 5.18
N ASN A 58 -51.76 30.11 4.96
CA ASN A 58 -52.51 29.14 5.75
C ASN A 58 -54.02 29.47 5.87
N LYS A 59 -54.59 30.13 4.86
CA LYS A 59 -56.04 30.40 4.75
C LYS A 59 -56.78 29.30 3.99
N ALA A 60 -56.05 28.47 3.24
CA ALA A 60 -56.55 27.26 2.59
C ALA A 60 -55.50 26.16 2.70
N ASP A 61 -55.93 24.90 2.78
CA ASP A 61 -55.05 23.73 2.87
C ASP A 61 -54.55 23.27 1.50
N ALA A 62 -55.33 23.52 0.44
CA ALA A 62 -55.02 23.18 -0.95
C ALA A 62 -55.89 24.02 -1.91
N GLY A 63 -55.66 23.91 -3.22
CA GLY A 63 -56.43 24.65 -4.23
C GLY A 63 -56.85 23.85 -5.47
N VAL A 64 -57.92 24.28 -6.12
CA VAL A 64 -58.33 23.82 -7.46
C VAL A 64 -58.38 25.02 -8.41
N PHE A 65 -57.43 25.08 -9.34
CA PHE A 65 -57.26 26.21 -10.25
C PHE A 65 -57.70 25.85 -11.67
N MET A 66 -58.41 26.74 -12.35
CA MET A 66 -59.05 26.41 -13.62
C MET A 66 -58.83 27.48 -14.68
N CYS A 67 -58.42 27.07 -15.88
CA CYS A 67 -58.52 27.92 -17.05
C CYS A 67 -59.03 27.14 -18.26
N GLY A 68 -58.97 27.71 -19.47
CA GLY A 68 -59.43 27.03 -20.68
C GLY A 68 -58.84 25.62 -20.85
N SER A 69 -57.52 25.46 -20.71
CA SER A 69 -56.82 24.16 -20.80
C SER A 69 -56.27 23.63 -19.48
N GLY A 70 -56.23 24.46 -18.43
CA GLY A 70 -55.53 24.17 -17.17
C GLY A 70 -54.01 24.39 -17.22
N VAL A 71 -53.40 24.35 -18.42
CA VAL A 71 -51.95 24.50 -18.62
C VAL A 71 -51.44 25.86 -18.16
N GLY A 72 -52.13 26.93 -18.54
CA GLY A 72 -51.75 28.30 -18.15
C GLY A 72 -51.75 28.49 -16.63
N MET A 73 -52.82 28.04 -15.96
CA MET A 73 -52.92 28.08 -14.50
C MET A 73 -51.81 27.28 -13.82
N CYS A 74 -51.51 26.09 -14.32
CA CYS A 74 -50.45 25.25 -13.79
C CYS A 74 -49.06 25.90 -13.91
N ILE A 75 -48.74 26.48 -15.07
CA ILE A 75 -47.47 27.18 -15.27
C ILE A 75 -47.36 28.37 -14.32
N ALA A 76 -48.40 29.21 -14.24
CA ALA A 76 -48.40 30.40 -13.39
C ALA A 76 -48.28 30.04 -11.90
N ALA A 77 -49.05 29.04 -11.44
CA ALA A 77 -49.04 28.59 -10.06
C ALA A 77 -47.66 28.05 -9.63
N ASN A 78 -47.00 27.22 -10.46
CA ASN A 78 -45.67 26.68 -10.16
C ASN A 78 -44.53 27.73 -10.21
N LYS A 79 -44.81 28.99 -10.59
CA LYS A 79 -43.83 30.09 -10.42
C LYS A 79 -43.84 30.68 -9.02
N ILE A 80 -44.80 30.29 -8.19
CA ILE A 80 -44.96 30.78 -6.83
C ILE A 80 -44.41 29.72 -5.89
N GLN A 81 -43.35 30.07 -5.16
CA GLN A 81 -42.65 29.15 -4.25
C GLN A 81 -43.60 28.60 -3.18
N GLY A 82 -43.55 27.29 -2.96
CA GLY A 82 -44.44 26.54 -2.06
C GLY A 82 -45.72 26.02 -2.72
N ILE A 83 -45.91 26.25 -4.01
CA ILE A 83 -47.03 25.71 -4.79
C ILE A 83 -46.55 24.61 -5.73
N TYR A 84 -47.08 23.42 -5.52
CA TYR A 84 -46.87 22.25 -6.37
C TYR A 84 -48.17 21.99 -7.12
N ALA A 85 -48.24 22.47 -8.36
CA ALA A 85 -49.42 22.39 -9.20
C ALA A 85 -49.22 21.39 -10.35
N ALA A 86 -50.26 20.62 -10.68
CA ALA A 86 -50.26 19.80 -11.89
C ALA A 86 -51.60 19.88 -12.62
N VAL A 87 -51.56 19.81 -13.95
CA VAL A 87 -52.76 19.59 -14.76
C VAL A 87 -53.07 18.09 -14.75
N CYS A 88 -54.27 17.72 -14.33
CA CYS A 88 -54.70 16.32 -14.34
C CYS A 88 -55.94 16.13 -15.20
N HIS A 89 -55.95 15.04 -15.96
CA HIS A 89 -57.09 14.61 -16.80
C HIS A 89 -57.60 13.22 -16.42
N ASP A 90 -57.00 12.58 -15.42
CA ASP A 90 -57.36 11.27 -14.91
C ASP A 90 -57.23 11.22 -13.37
N THR A 91 -58.02 10.34 -12.74
CA THR A 91 -58.10 10.23 -11.28
C THR A 91 -56.83 9.67 -10.64
N TYR A 92 -56.04 8.89 -11.38
CA TYR A 92 -54.76 8.38 -10.89
C TYR A 92 -53.77 9.52 -10.69
N SER A 93 -53.56 10.37 -11.69
CA SER A 93 -52.65 11.53 -11.60
C SER A 93 -53.11 12.53 -10.54
N ALA A 94 -54.42 12.80 -10.45
CA ALA A 94 -54.98 13.72 -9.46
C ALA A 94 -54.71 13.28 -8.01
N ARG A 95 -54.79 11.98 -7.74
CA ARG A 95 -54.50 11.39 -6.42
C ARG A 95 -53.00 11.21 -6.19
N GLN A 96 -52.29 10.64 -7.15
CA GLN A 96 -50.89 10.27 -7.04
C GLN A 96 -49.99 11.49 -6.86
N GLY A 97 -50.28 12.60 -7.54
CA GLY A 97 -49.51 13.84 -7.37
C GLY A 97 -49.48 14.32 -5.92
N VAL A 98 -50.56 14.12 -5.17
CA VAL A 98 -50.58 14.39 -3.72
C VAL A 98 -49.77 13.35 -2.95
N GLU A 99 -49.98 12.07 -3.26
CA GLU A 99 -49.36 10.95 -2.54
C GLU A 99 -47.83 10.89 -2.72
N HIS A 100 -47.31 11.29 -3.88
CA HIS A 100 -45.91 11.11 -4.25
C HIS A 100 -45.11 12.41 -4.33
N ASP A 101 -45.75 13.49 -4.77
CA ASP A 101 -45.06 14.73 -5.17
C ASP A 101 -45.45 15.94 -4.30
N LEU A 102 -46.25 15.72 -3.25
CA LEU A 102 -46.76 16.78 -2.35
C LEU A 102 -47.58 17.85 -3.09
N MET A 103 -48.27 17.47 -4.18
CA MET A 103 -49.14 18.37 -4.94
C MET A 103 -50.21 19.00 -4.04
N ASN A 104 -50.26 20.34 -4.01
CA ASN A 104 -51.21 21.10 -3.20
C ASN A 104 -52.16 21.96 -4.05
N VAL A 105 -51.98 21.98 -5.38
CA VAL A 105 -52.90 22.62 -6.32
C VAL A 105 -53.23 21.68 -7.48
N LEU A 106 -54.52 21.39 -7.67
CA LEU A 106 -55.02 20.69 -8.85
C LEU A 106 -55.39 21.71 -9.93
N CYS A 107 -54.83 21.58 -11.14
CA CYS A 107 -55.21 22.41 -12.28
C CYS A 107 -56.13 21.68 -13.26
N LEU A 108 -57.25 22.30 -13.65
CA LEU A 108 -58.23 21.73 -14.58
C LEU A 108 -58.49 22.64 -15.78
N GLY A 109 -58.79 22.02 -16.93
CA GLY A 109 -59.15 22.70 -18.17
C GLY A 109 -60.65 22.70 -18.42
N GLY A 110 -61.31 23.86 -18.30
CA GLY A 110 -62.76 23.99 -18.50
C GLY A 110 -63.25 23.67 -19.92
N ARG A 111 -62.35 23.64 -20.91
CA ARG A 111 -62.64 23.20 -22.29
C ARG A 111 -62.25 21.74 -22.55
N ILE A 112 -61.59 21.08 -21.58
CA ILE A 112 -60.95 19.78 -21.76
C ILE A 112 -61.69 18.69 -21.00
N VAL A 113 -62.03 18.93 -19.73
CA VAL A 113 -62.71 17.96 -18.87
C VAL A 113 -64.18 18.32 -18.69
N GLY A 114 -65.07 17.34 -18.84
CA GLY A 114 -66.50 17.52 -18.61
C GLY A 114 -66.88 17.59 -17.12
N PRO A 115 -68.13 17.93 -16.78
CA PRO A 115 -68.60 18.07 -15.39
C PRO A 115 -68.39 16.83 -14.50
N GLU A 116 -68.76 15.63 -14.95
CA GLU A 116 -68.62 14.41 -14.14
C GLU A 116 -67.16 14.05 -13.87
N VAL A 117 -66.33 14.13 -14.90
CA VAL A 117 -64.87 13.91 -14.78
C VAL A 117 -64.26 14.95 -13.86
N THR A 118 -64.66 16.23 -13.96
CA THR A 118 -64.24 17.29 -13.04
C THR A 118 -64.49 16.92 -11.59
N ARG A 119 -65.69 16.40 -11.27
CA ARG A 119 -66.06 16.00 -9.91
C ARG A 119 -65.20 14.83 -9.43
N GLU A 120 -64.99 13.80 -10.26
CA GLU A 120 -64.13 12.65 -9.93
C GLU A 120 -62.67 13.05 -9.68
N LEU A 121 -62.13 13.97 -10.49
CA LEU A 121 -60.76 14.48 -10.33
C LEU A 121 -60.59 15.26 -9.03
N VAL A 122 -61.55 16.12 -8.71
CA VAL A 122 -61.56 16.88 -7.44
C VAL A 122 -61.63 15.91 -6.26
N THR A 123 -62.52 14.92 -6.29
CA THR A 123 -62.60 13.91 -5.22
C THR A 123 -61.30 13.11 -5.07
N ALA A 124 -60.69 12.70 -6.18
CA ALA A 124 -59.43 11.95 -6.17
C ALA A 124 -58.27 12.75 -5.57
N PHE A 125 -58.17 14.05 -5.92
CA PHE A 125 -57.19 14.98 -5.35
C PHE A 125 -57.40 15.19 -3.85
N LEU A 126 -58.64 15.47 -3.42
CA LEU A 126 -58.95 15.71 -2.00
C LEU A 126 -58.72 14.48 -1.11
N GLY A 127 -58.83 13.28 -1.70
CA GLY A 127 -58.56 12.00 -1.05
C GLY A 127 -57.09 11.57 -1.01
N GLY A 128 -56.20 12.29 -1.68
CA GLY A 128 -54.76 12.02 -1.63
C GLY A 128 -54.15 12.37 -0.27
N ILE A 129 -53.21 11.55 0.21
CA ILE A 129 -52.44 11.79 1.43
C ILE A 129 -50.97 11.49 1.12
N PHE A 130 -50.09 12.44 1.40
CA PHE A 130 -48.66 12.29 1.12
C PHE A 130 -48.07 11.03 1.77
N ASN A 131 -47.26 10.30 1.00
CA ASN A 131 -46.64 9.05 1.40
C ASN A 131 -45.22 9.29 1.93
N GLU A 132 -45.01 9.11 3.24
CA GLU A 132 -43.72 9.35 3.90
C GLU A 132 -42.64 8.27 3.65
N LYS A 133 -42.77 7.46 2.59
CA LYS A 133 -41.72 6.50 2.22
C LYS A 133 -40.40 7.23 1.88
N PRO A 134 -39.22 6.67 2.25
CA PRO A 134 -37.93 7.35 2.09
C PRO A 134 -37.63 7.85 0.67
N ASN A 135 -38.07 7.13 -0.36
CA ASN A 135 -37.85 7.52 -1.75
C ASN A 135 -38.67 8.74 -2.18
N GLN A 136 -39.87 8.94 -1.62
CA GLN A 136 -40.75 10.07 -1.92
C GLN A 136 -40.33 11.31 -1.16
N VAL A 137 -40.01 11.17 0.14
CA VAL A 137 -39.39 12.25 0.94
C VAL A 137 -38.15 12.80 0.24
N ARG A 138 -37.23 11.91 -0.15
CA ARG A 138 -36.01 12.29 -0.89
C ARG A 138 -36.31 13.03 -2.22
N ARG A 139 -37.36 12.66 -2.94
CA ARG A 139 -37.71 13.30 -4.24
C ARG A 139 -38.32 14.68 -4.02
N VAL A 140 -39.23 14.82 -3.06
CA VAL A 140 -39.81 16.11 -2.68
C VAL A 140 -38.73 17.06 -2.15
N GLU A 141 -37.77 16.56 -1.36
CA GLU A 141 -36.60 17.35 -0.94
C GLU A 141 -35.77 17.83 -2.12
N LYS A 142 -35.58 17.00 -3.15
CA LYS A 142 -34.92 17.42 -4.39
C LYS A 142 -35.73 18.48 -5.15
N ILE A 143 -37.06 18.36 -5.21
CA ILE A 143 -37.93 19.37 -5.85
C ILE A 143 -37.83 20.71 -5.09
N LYS A 144 -37.91 20.69 -3.75
CA LYS A 144 -37.70 21.86 -2.90
C LYS A 144 -36.33 22.52 -3.10
N ARG A 145 -35.29 21.70 -3.31
CA ARG A 145 -33.95 22.20 -3.63
C ARG A 145 -33.89 22.89 -5.00
N ILE A 146 -34.50 22.30 -6.04
CA ILE A 146 -34.62 22.94 -7.36
C ILE A 146 -35.40 24.26 -7.25
N GLU A 147 -36.50 24.27 -6.51
CA GLU A 147 -37.33 25.44 -6.24
C GLU A 147 -36.55 26.58 -5.55
N ASN A 148 -35.59 26.22 -4.67
CA ASN A 148 -34.70 27.18 -4.01
C ASN A 148 -33.46 27.58 -4.86
N GLY A 149 -33.33 27.07 -6.09
CA GLY A 149 -32.21 27.36 -6.99
C GLY A 149 -30.98 26.45 -6.83
N ASP A 150 -31.06 25.38 -6.04
CA ASP A 150 -29.97 24.42 -5.79
C ASP A 150 -29.95 23.33 -6.91
N MET A 151 -29.17 23.52 -7.98
CA MET A 151 -29.07 22.58 -9.12
C MET A 151 -28.21 21.33 -8.84
N TYR A 152 -28.78 20.14 -9.10
CA TYR A 152 -28.17 18.81 -8.84
C TYR A 152 -26.99 18.39 -9.76
N LEU A 153 -26.62 19.17 -10.80
CA LEU A 153 -25.74 18.69 -11.89
C LEU A 153 -24.29 19.22 -11.89
N ALA A 154 -23.90 20.12 -10.98
CA ALA A 154 -22.50 20.59 -10.90
C ALA A 154 -21.73 19.84 -9.80
N ASP A 155 -20.57 19.26 -10.14
CA ASP A 155 -19.63 18.72 -9.13
C ASP A 155 -19.15 19.88 -8.23
N LYS A 156 -19.35 19.74 -6.92
CA LYS A 156 -19.06 20.78 -5.91
C LYS A 156 -17.60 21.23 -5.94
N PHE A 157 -16.67 20.32 -6.20
CA PHE A 157 -15.25 20.62 -6.32
C PHE A 157 -14.95 21.41 -7.59
N ALA A 158 -15.59 21.05 -8.70
CA ALA A 158 -15.47 21.78 -9.96
C ALA A 158 -16.02 23.22 -9.80
N ARG A 159 -17.16 23.38 -9.13
CA ARG A 159 -17.76 24.70 -8.91
C ARG A 159 -16.88 25.62 -8.05
N ARG A 160 -16.28 25.12 -6.97
CA ARG A 160 -15.31 25.90 -6.17
C ARG A 160 -14.10 26.32 -6.99
N TYR A 161 -13.59 25.40 -7.81
CA TYR A 161 -12.45 25.65 -8.66
C TYR A 161 -12.75 26.71 -9.73
N GLU A 162 -13.93 26.66 -10.37
CA GLU A 162 -14.41 27.69 -11.29
C GLU A 162 -14.47 29.08 -10.63
N LEU A 163 -14.86 29.12 -9.36
CA LEU A 163 -14.91 30.35 -8.57
C LEU A 163 -13.53 30.77 -8.02
N GLY A 164 -12.47 30.00 -8.29
CA GLY A 164 -11.08 30.34 -8.00
C GLY A 164 -10.55 29.86 -6.65
N GLN A 165 -11.27 28.96 -5.97
CA GLN A 165 -10.82 28.31 -4.74
C GLN A 165 -10.36 26.87 -5.00
N SER A 166 -9.16 26.51 -4.52
CA SER A 166 -8.64 25.14 -4.57
C SER A 166 -8.91 24.40 -3.26
N VAL A 167 -8.99 23.06 -3.29
CA VAL A 167 -9.13 22.25 -2.07
C VAL A 167 -7.82 21.51 -1.81
N TRP A 168 -7.28 21.72 -0.62
CA TRP A 168 -6.12 21.01 -0.08
C TRP A 168 -6.56 20.16 1.11
N ILE A 169 -5.86 19.05 1.31
CA ILE A 169 -6.08 18.24 2.51
C ILE A 169 -4.82 18.07 3.33
N GLU A 170 -5.04 17.92 4.63
CA GLU A 170 -4.02 17.47 5.54
C GLU A 170 -3.84 15.95 5.41
N ILE A 171 -2.59 15.52 5.25
CA ILE A 171 -2.24 14.11 5.16
C ILE A 171 -1.61 13.67 6.48
N PRO A 172 -2.26 12.77 7.23
CA PRO A 172 -1.71 12.28 8.48
C PRO A 172 -0.54 11.31 8.19
N SER A 173 -0.71 10.42 7.20
CA SER A 173 0.21 9.30 6.96
C SER A 173 0.45 8.98 5.49
N ASN A 174 1.56 8.30 5.19
CA ASN A 174 1.79 7.71 3.88
C ASN A 174 0.73 6.68 3.51
N ASP A 175 0.20 5.91 4.48
CA ASP A 175 -0.90 4.96 4.23
C ASP A 175 -2.14 5.70 3.71
N THR A 176 -2.46 6.84 4.31
CA THR A 176 -3.58 7.70 3.87
C THR A 176 -3.29 8.30 2.49
N LEU A 177 -2.07 8.77 2.26
CA LEU A 177 -1.62 9.29 0.97
C LEU A 177 -1.76 8.25 -0.16
N ARG A 178 -1.51 6.97 0.15
CA ARG A 178 -1.57 5.85 -0.80
C ARG A 178 -2.95 5.22 -0.94
N SER A 179 -3.90 5.59 -0.07
CA SER A 179 -5.25 5.05 -0.14
C SER A 179 -5.90 5.36 -1.49
N GLU A 180 -6.67 4.40 -2.02
CA GLU A 180 -7.38 4.57 -3.30
C GLU A 180 -8.31 5.79 -3.27
N SER A 181 -8.90 6.09 -2.11
CA SER A 181 -9.76 7.25 -1.93
C SER A 181 -9.00 8.57 -2.19
N VAL A 182 -7.84 8.77 -1.57
CA VAL A 182 -7.04 9.98 -1.77
C VAL A 182 -6.47 10.04 -3.19
N GLN A 183 -5.93 8.93 -3.71
CA GLN A 183 -5.39 8.86 -5.07
C GLN A 183 -6.46 9.19 -6.14
N SER A 184 -7.68 8.65 -5.99
CA SER A 184 -8.78 8.93 -6.91
C SER A 184 -9.17 10.41 -6.89
N LEU A 185 -9.29 10.99 -5.69
CA LEU A 185 -9.66 12.40 -5.54
C LEU A 185 -8.60 13.36 -6.12
N VAL A 186 -7.31 13.02 -6.01
CA VAL A 186 -6.23 13.77 -6.68
C VAL A 186 -6.32 13.63 -8.20
N LYS A 187 -6.51 12.40 -8.71
CA LYS A 187 -6.62 12.12 -10.14
C LYS A 187 -7.80 12.83 -10.79
N GLU A 188 -8.95 12.84 -10.11
CA GLU A 188 -10.17 13.55 -10.50
C GLU A 188 -10.04 15.09 -10.38
N GLY A 189 -8.94 15.60 -9.80
CA GLY A 189 -8.70 17.03 -9.64
C GLY A 189 -9.55 17.69 -8.56
N LYS A 190 -10.14 16.89 -7.67
CA LYS A 190 -10.91 17.34 -6.49
C LYS A 190 -9.98 17.82 -5.38
N ILE A 191 -8.85 17.14 -5.20
CA ILE A 191 -7.75 17.57 -4.34
C ILE A 191 -6.63 18.13 -5.22
N ARG A 192 -6.15 19.33 -4.88
CA ARG A 192 -5.16 20.08 -5.68
C ARG A 192 -3.93 20.50 -4.88
N GLY A 193 -3.83 20.11 -3.62
CA GLY A 193 -2.65 20.31 -2.80
C GLY A 193 -2.73 19.51 -1.50
N LEU A 194 -1.59 19.34 -0.86
CA LEU A 194 -1.46 18.57 0.39
C LEU A 194 -0.66 19.39 1.40
N THR A 195 -0.96 19.22 2.69
CA THR A 195 -0.11 19.72 3.77
C THR A 195 0.25 18.60 4.74
N PHE A 196 1.42 18.73 5.36
CA PHE A 196 1.87 17.94 6.49
C PHE A 196 2.03 18.86 7.70
N GLU A 197 1.02 18.87 8.57
CA GLU A 197 1.08 19.57 9.85
C GLU A 197 1.69 18.66 10.94
N PRO A 198 2.42 19.23 11.91
CA PRO A 198 3.02 18.51 13.03
C PRO A 198 2.04 17.68 13.86
N CYS A 199 0.84 18.19 14.16
CA CYS A 199 -0.19 17.44 14.90
C CYS A 199 -0.69 16.22 14.09
N SER A 200 -0.88 16.43 12.78
CA SER A 200 -1.06 15.45 11.70
C SER A 200 -0.07 14.27 11.75
N LEU A 201 1.20 14.65 11.74
CA LEU A 201 2.34 13.75 11.76
C LEU A 201 2.49 13.04 13.11
N ALA A 202 2.24 13.74 14.22
CA ALA A 202 2.35 13.22 15.58
C ALA A 202 1.39 12.08 15.82
N SER A 203 0.11 12.31 15.54
CA SER A 203 -0.92 11.28 15.67
C SER A 203 -0.57 10.04 14.84
N THR A 204 0.02 10.20 13.66
CA THR A 204 0.45 9.09 12.80
C THR A 204 1.65 8.32 13.33
N LEU A 205 2.67 9.00 13.83
CA LEU A 205 3.85 8.35 14.43
C LEU A 205 3.48 7.57 15.70
N LEU A 206 2.47 8.07 16.42
CA LEU A 206 1.88 7.46 17.62
C LEU A 206 0.91 6.31 17.31
N VAL A 207 0.35 6.24 16.10
CA VAL A 207 -0.55 5.15 15.70
C VAL A 207 0.27 3.90 15.33
N LYS A 208 0.24 2.92 16.25
CA LYS A 208 0.61 1.48 16.15
C LYS A 208 1.85 1.13 15.33
N ASN A 209 2.92 0.60 15.97
CA ASN A 209 4.00 -0.32 15.51
C ASN A 209 4.65 -0.26 14.10
N LYS A 210 4.12 0.50 13.13
CA LYS A 210 4.47 0.45 11.70
C LYS A 210 5.76 1.17 11.31
N LEU A 211 6.28 2.04 12.17
CA LEU A 211 7.46 2.84 11.88
C LEU A 211 8.77 2.06 12.08
N GLY A 212 8.75 0.96 12.85
CA GLY A 212 9.95 0.27 13.35
C GLY A 212 10.91 -0.17 12.24
N SER A 213 10.39 -0.78 11.17
CA SER A 213 11.19 -1.26 10.04
C SER A 213 11.81 -0.13 9.20
N ASN A 214 11.17 1.05 9.19
CA ASN A 214 11.60 2.21 8.42
C ASN A 214 12.71 3.02 9.11
N ILE A 215 12.86 2.89 10.44
CA ILE A 215 13.85 3.65 11.21
C ILE A 215 15.02 2.80 11.73
N SER A 216 14.98 1.46 11.60
CA SER A 216 16.08 0.59 12.06
C SER A 216 17.43 1.02 11.51
N ALA A 217 17.51 1.33 10.21
CA ALA A 217 18.70 1.86 9.55
C ALA A 217 19.26 3.10 10.28
N MET A 218 18.37 4.03 10.64
CA MET A 218 18.75 5.31 11.24
C MET A 218 19.17 5.13 12.70
N VAL A 219 18.52 4.20 13.42
CA VAL A 219 18.92 3.80 14.77
C VAL A 219 20.29 3.12 14.76
N PHE A 220 20.54 2.22 13.81
CA PHE A 220 21.83 1.53 13.67
C PHE A 220 22.96 2.50 13.26
N ALA A 221 22.62 3.56 12.53
CA ALA A 221 23.54 4.65 12.22
C ALA A 221 23.71 5.67 13.37
N LYS A 222 23.10 5.44 14.54
CA LYS A 222 23.07 6.38 15.69
C LYS A 222 22.63 7.80 15.32
N TRP A 223 21.68 7.95 14.40
CA TRP A 223 21.16 9.27 14.05
C TRP A 223 20.41 9.89 15.23
N PRO A 224 20.59 11.19 15.50
CA PRO A 224 19.77 11.88 16.49
C PRO A 224 18.31 11.95 16.03
N VAL A 225 17.38 11.97 16.98
CA VAL A 225 15.92 12.00 16.74
C VAL A 225 15.52 13.05 15.72
N GLU A 226 16.09 14.27 15.82
CA GLU A 226 15.84 15.37 14.88
C GLU A 226 16.22 15.00 13.44
N LYS A 227 17.36 14.32 13.23
CA LYS A 227 17.79 13.87 11.90
C LYS A 227 16.86 12.78 11.35
N ILE A 228 16.42 11.86 12.20
CA ILE A 228 15.46 10.81 11.84
C ILE A 228 14.15 11.44 11.38
N LEU A 229 13.58 12.34 12.18
CA LEU A 229 12.34 13.06 11.86
C LEU A 229 12.46 13.82 10.54
N ASN A 230 13.53 14.62 10.37
CA ASN A 230 13.79 15.34 9.12
C ASN A 230 13.88 14.41 7.91
N SER A 231 14.54 13.25 8.05
CA SER A 231 14.65 12.28 6.96
C SER A 231 13.31 11.64 6.59
N LEU A 232 12.48 11.31 7.59
CA LEU A 232 11.13 10.78 7.36
C LEU A 232 10.27 11.81 6.64
N SER A 233 10.25 13.07 7.11
CA SER A 233 9.49 14.16 6.49
C SER A 233 9.91 14.42 5.05
N VAL A 234 11.21 14.45 4.75
CA VAL A 234 11.71 14.61 3.36
C VAL A 234 11.20 13.51 2.44
N ASN A 235 11.19 12.26 2.90
CA ASN A 235 10.74 11.12 2.09
C ASN A 235 9.22 11.17 1.85
N MET A 236 8.43 11.46 2.89
CA MET A 236 6.98 11.64 2.78
C MET A 236 6.63 12.76 1.79
N VAL A 237 7.30 13.91 1.91
CA VAL A 237 7.09 15.06 1.03
C VAL A 237 7.50 14.76 -0.41
N ARG A 238 8.61 14.04 -0.64
CA ARG A 238 9.02 13.60 -1.99
C ARG A 238 7.99 12.70 -2.67
N GLU A 239 7.34 11.84 -1.89
CA GLU A 239 6.27 10.98 -2.39
C GLU A 239 5.02 11.79 -2.75
N ALA A 240 4.54 12.63 -1.83
CA ALA A 240 3.40 13.50 -2.04
C ALA A 240 3.59 14.45 -3.23
N THR A 241 4.78 15.04 -3.38
CA THR A 241 5.11 15.91 -4.52
C THR A 241 5.17 15.14 -5.83
N GLY A 242 5.54 13.86 -5.79
CA GLY A 242 5.45 12.95 -6.94
C GLY A 242 4.01 12.72 -7.39
N ILE A 243 3.10 12.46 -6.45
CA ILE A 243 1.66 12.24 -6.71
C ILE A 243 1.01 13.48 -7.32
N LEU A 244 1.34 14.67 -6.81
CA LEU A 244 0.77 15.93 -7.30
C LEU A 244 1.49 16.53 -8.51
N ARG A 245 2.52 15.87 -9.03
CA ARG A 245 3.35 16.41 -10.11
C ARG A 245 2.53 16.77 -11.34
N ASP A 246 1.63 15.89 -11.76
CA ASP A 246 0.83 16.11 -12.97
C ASP A 246 -0.09 17.32 -12.81
N LYS A 247 -0.69 17.51 -11.63
CA LYS A 247 -1.51 18.69 -11.32
C LYS A 247 -0.69 19.97 -11.27
N PHE A 248 0.53 19.90 -10.76
CA PHE A 248 1.45 21.04 -10.78
C PHE A 248 1.80 21.46 -12.21
N VAL A 249 2.09 20.50 -13.09
CA VAL A 249 2.38 20.76 -14.51
C VAL A 249 1.14 21.29 -15.24
N GLU A 250 -0.01 20.64 -15.08
CA GLU A 250 -1.30 21.01 -15.70
C GLU A 250 -1.68 22.47 -15.43
N THR A 251 -1.41 22.94 -14.21
CA THR A 251 -1.81 24.26 -13.74
C THR A 251 -0.69 25.31 -13.80
N SER A 252 0.43 24.98 -14.47
CA SER A 252 1.61 25.86 -14.55
C SER A 252 2.07 26.35 -13.17
N GLY A 253 2.04 25.44 -12.21
CA GLY A 253 2.45 25.66 -10.83
C GLY A 253 1.40 26.30 -9.92
N ARG A 254 0.22 26.71 -10.41
CA ARG A 254 -0.83 27.28 -9.55
C ARG A 254 -1.31 26.29 -8.48
N ASP A 255 -1.42 25.02 -8.83
CA ASP A 255 -1.83 23.91 -7.95
C ASP A 255 -0.76 22.82 -7.91
N GLY A 256 -1.10 21.67 -7.32
CA GLY A 256 -0.22 20.53 -7.18
C GLY A 256 0.88 20.73 -6.13
N MET A 257 0.67 21.65 -5.19
CA MET A 257 1.64 22.01 -4.15
C MET A 257 1.56 21.06 -2.95
N VAL A 258 2.71 20.83 -2.33
CA VAL A 258 2.83 20.11 -1.05
C VAL A 258 3.51 21.03 -0.05
N MET A 259 2.81 21.34 1.04
CA MET A 259 3.32 22.15 2.13
C MET A 259 3.90 21.27 3.25
N LEU A 260 5.09 21.62 3.73
CA LEU A 260 5.68 21.06 4.95
C LEU A 260 5.90 22.19 5.96
N GLN A 261 5.21 22.13 7.08
CA GLN A 261 5.36 23.09 8.17
C GLN A 261 6.66 22.82 8.94
N LEU A 262 7.47 23.86 9.16
CA LEU A 262 8.65 23.80 10.02
C LEU A 262 8.26 23.86 11.50
N ASP A 263 9.15 23.32 12.33
CA ASP A 263 9.03 23.38 13.78
C ASP A 263 8.98 24.83 14.29
N PRO A 264 7.88 25.26 14.93
CA PRO A 264 7.76 26.63 15.43
C PRO A 264 8.61 26.87 16.68
N THR A 265 9.03 25.81 17.40
CA THR A 265 9.91 25.93 18.57
C THR A 265 11.36 26.20 18.19
N ASP A 266 11.69 26.06 16.91
CA ASP A 266 12.99 26.38 16.31
C ASP A 266 13.21 27.90 16.21
N THR A 267 13.03 28.58 17.35
CA THR A 267 13.15 30.03 17.59
C THR A 267 14.60 30.54 17.55
N GLY A 268 15.53 29.71 17.07
CA GLY A 268 16.87 30.15 16.74
C GLY A 268 16.81 31.16 15.60
N SER A 269 17.68 32.18 15.66
CA SER A 269 17.81 33.30 14.72
C SER A 269 17.46 33.00 13.25
N VAL A 270 17.09 34.02 12.49
CA VAL A 270 16.70 33.96 11.07
C VAL A 270 17.58 33.01 10.24
N GLU A 271 18.89 32.96 10.51
CA GLU A 271 19.83 32.05 9.85
C GLU A 271 19.49 30.56 10.02
N LYS A 272 19.03 30.13 11.20
CA LYS A 272 18.67 28.74 11.49
C LYS A 272 17.46 28.30 10.67
N LEU A 273 16.39 29.12 10.66
CA LEU A 273 15.18 28.88 9.86
C LEU A 273 15.53 28.80 8.36
N VAL A 274 16.29 29.77 7.85
CA VAL A 274 16.72 29.80 6.45
C VAL A 274 17.57 28.57 6.09
N SER A 275 18.51 28.19 6.95
CA SER A 275 19.37 27.02 6.75
C SER A 275 18.58 25.71 6.70
N LYS A 276 17.65 25.52 7.66
CA LYS A 276 16.78 24.33 7.72
C LYS A 276 15.86 24.24 6.50
N ALA A 277 15.20 25.34 6.14
CA ALA A 277 14.35 25.44 4.95
C ALA A 277 15.13 25.12 3.66
N LYS A 278 16.32 25.71 3.46
CA LYS A 278 17.18 25.42 2.30
C LYS A 278 17.65 23.97 2.26
N THR A 279 17.95 23.38 3.41
CA THR A 279 18.34 21.97 3.51
C THR A 279 17.20 21.06 3.06
N ILE A 280 15.99 21.28 3.59
CA ILE A 280 14.79 20.52 3.19
C ILE A 280 14.49 20.74 1.70
N TRP A 281 14.50 21.99 1.23
CA TRP A 281 14.28 22.34 -0.17
C TRP A 281 15.21 21.58 -1.12
N THR A 282 16.51 21.59 -0.80
CA THR A 282 17.55 20.91 -1.57
C THR A 282 17.40 19.39 -1.51
N LYS A 283 17.11 18.84 -0.31
CA LYS A 283 16.92 17.40 -0.14
C LYS A 283 15.67 16.93 -0.87
N VAL A 284 14.52 17.59 -0.73
CA VAL A 284 13.28 17.20 -1.44
C VAL A 284 13.49 17.31 -2.95
N ASN A 285 14.09 18.40 -3.44
CA ASN A 285 14.39 18.64 -4.85
C ASN A 285 13.16 18.44 -5.76
N ARG A 286 12.07 19.13 -5.42
CA ARG A 286 10.82 19.12 -6.18
C ARG A 286 10.28 20.53 -6.32
N PRO A 287 9.87 20.96 -7.52
CA PRO A 287 9.45 22.34 -7.76
C PRO A 287 8.13 22.68 -7.09
N ASN A 288 7.34 21.69 -6.70
CA ASN A 288 6.02 21.83 -6.08
C ASN A 288 6.03 21.67 -4.55
N LEU A 289 7.21 21.75 -3.91
CA LEU A 289 7.31 21.91 -2.46
C LEU A 289 6.99 23.36 -2.06
N MET A 290 6.37 23.55 -0.89
CA MET A 290 6.23 24.82 -0.19
C MET A 290 6.66 24.63 1.28
N ILE A 291 7.48 25.55 1.80
CA ILE A 291 7.93 25.52 3.20
C ILE A 291 6.99 26.39 4.04
N GLY A 292 6.31 25.80 5.02
CA GLY A 292 5.51 26.51 6.01
C GLY A 292 6.40 27.08 7.12
N ILE A 293 6.28 28.38 7.40
CA ILE A 293 7.03 29.09 8.43
C ILE A 293 6.05 29.94 9.21
N GLN A 294 6.12 29.91 10.53
CA GLN A 294 5.26 30.75 11.35
C GLN A 294 5.53 32.24 11.14
N ALA A 295 4.49 33.06 11.06
CA ALA A 295 4.56 34.51 10.81
C ALA A 295 5.02 35.35 12.00
N THR A 296 6.06 34.92 12.71
CA THR A 296 6.78 35.74 13.70
C THR A 296 7.67 36.77 12.99
N ALA A 297 8.23 37.75 13.72
CA ALA A 297 9.17 38.70 13.14
C ALA A 297 10.36 38.02 12.44
N ALA A 298 10.97 37.02 13.10
CA ALA A 298 12.05 36.22 12.53
C ALA A 298 11.59 35.35 11.35
N GLY A 299 10.37 34.79 11.43
CA GLY A 299 9.79 34.00 10.36
C GLY A 299 9.51 34.80 9.08
N ILE A 300 9.00 36.03 9.23
CA ILE A 300 8.77 36.96 8.11
C ILE A 300 10.10 37.35 7.45
N GLU A 301 11.12 37.67 8.25
CA GLU A 301 12.47 37.96 7.72
C GLU A 301 13.09 36.74 7.02
N ALA A 302 12.95 35.55 7.59
CA ALA A 302 13.39 34.30 6.96
C ALA A 302 12.65 34.04 5.65
N ALA A 303 11.33 34.29 5.60
CA ALA A 303 10.53 34.14 4.40
C ALA A 303 10.99 35.07 3.29
N GLU A 304 11.31 36.34 3.57
CA GLU A 304 11.91 37.26 2.61
C GLU A 304 13.19 36.67 2.00
N GLN A 305 14.14 36.24 2.83
CA GLN A 305 15.42 35.69 2.36
C GLN A 305 15.23 34.41 1.53
N LEU A 306 14.27 33.56 1.90
CA LEU A 306 13.96 32.31 1.21
C LEU A 306 13.26 32.56 -0.14
N LEU A 307 12.26 33.43 -0.16
CA LEU A 307 11.56 33.84 -1.37
C LEU A 307 12.54 34.48 -2.37
N SER A 308 13.43 35.36 -1.90
CA SER A 308 14.50 35.95 -2.72
C SER A 308 15.39 34.88 -3.35
N ALA A 309 15.69 33.80 -2.62
CA ALA A 309 16.44 32.65 -3.13
C ALA A 309 15.62 31.70 -4.04
N GLY A 310 14.32 31.97 -4.25
CA GLY A 310 13.44 31.17 -5.11
C GLY A 310 12.78 29.98 -4.40
N VAL A 311 12.88 29.92 -3.06
CA VAL A 311 12.16 28.94 -2.24
C VAL A 311 10.71 29.40 -2.11
N LYS A 312 9.77 28.47 -2.28
CA LYS A 312 8.34 28.73 -2.11
C LYS A 312 7.99 28.66 -0.63
N VAL A 313 7.34 29.68 -0.09
CA VAL A 313 7.07 29.81 1.34
C VAL A 313 5.59 30.04 1.60
N CYS A 314 5.06 29.41 2.64
CA CYS A 314 3.79 29.78 3.26
C CYS A 314 4.08 30.39 4.63
N LEU A 315 3.55 31.58 4.91
CA LEU A 315 3.55 32.12 6.27
C LEU A 315 2.29 31.65 7.00
N SER A 316 2.47 30.86 8.05
CA SER A 316 1.39 30.30 8.88
C SER A 316 1.08 31.16 10.10
N ASN A 317 -0.10 30.94 10.68
CA ASN A 317 -0.64 31.69 11.82
C ASN A 317 -0.74 33.21 11.57
N VAL A 318 -1.19 33.61 10.37
CA VAL A 318 -1.46 35.02 10.09
C VAL A 318 -2.84 35.41 10.63
N LEU A 319 -2.85 35.95 11.85
CA LEU A 319 -4.06 36.25 12.62
C LEU A 319 -4.54 37.70 12.47
N SER A 320 -3.66 38.64 12.14
CA SER A 320 -3.93 40.08 12.17
C SER A 320 -3.61 40.80 10.84
N LYS A 321 -4.19 41.99 10.65
CA LYS A 321 -3.86 42.87 9.50
C LYS A 321 -2.39 43.32 9.53
N ASP A 322 -1.84 43.56 10.72
CA ASP A 322 -0.45 44.00 10.86
C ASP A 322 0.52 42.89 10.41
N THR A 323 0.32 41.67 10.90
CA THR A 323 1.08 40.49 10.49
C THR A 323 0.94 40.22 8.99
N LEU A 324 -0.28 40.34 8.44
CA LEU A 324 -0.54 40.23 7.00
C LEU A 324 0.25 41.27 6.20
N ASN A 325 0.19 42.54 6.59
CA ASN A 325 0.87 43.62 5.88
C ASN A 325 2.39 43.46 5.90
N LYS A 326 2.97 43.05 7.04
CA LYS A 326 4.40 42.72 7.16
C LYS A 326 4.78 41.54 6.26
N SER A 327 3.95 40.51 6.22
CA SER A 327 4.14 39.33 5.36
C SER A 327 4.11 39.68 3.87
N LEU A 328 3.15 40.52 3.45
CA LEU A 328 3.03 41.00 2.07
C LEU A 328 4.19 41.92 1.68
N ALA A 329 4.65 42.78 2.60
CA ALA A 329 5.82 43.63 2.39
C ALA A 329 7.10 42.81 2.16
N ALA A 330 7.32 41.77 2.97
CA ALA A 330 8.44 40.83 2.78
C ALA A 330 8.38 40.12 1.41
N HIS A 331 7.19 39.67 0.99
CA HIS A 331 7.03 39.07 -0.33
C HIS A 331 7.35 40.05 -1.47
N ARG A 332 6.91 41.31 -1.38
CA ARG A 332 7.25 42.34 -2.35
C ARG A 332 8.75 42.61 -2.39
N ALA A 333 9.39 42.79 -1.23
CA ALA A 333 10.83 43.01 -1.15
C ALA A 333 11.61 41.87 -1.83
N ALA A 334 11.18 40.62 -1.61
CA ALA A 334 11.78 39.46 -2.26
C ALA A 334 11.59 39.46 -3.79
N MET A 335 10.40 39.79 -4.29
CA MET A 335 10.14 39.91 -5.74
C MET A 335 10.97 41.02 -6.38
N GLU A 336 11.11 42.16 -5.72
CA GLU A 336 11.95 43.29 -6.17
C GLU A 336 13.42 42.88 -6.20
N GLN A 337 13.93 42.21 -5.17
CA GLN A 337 15.29 41.72 -5.11
C GLN A 337 15.59 40.75 -6.27
N ARG A 338 14.69 39.79 -6.54
CA ARG A 338 14.83 38.84 -7.66
C ARG A 338 14.85 39.55 -9.00
N ALA A 339 13.92 40.48 -9.21
CA ALA A 339 13.86 41.26 -10.44
C ALA A 339 15.15 42.09 -10.65
N SER A 340 15.72 42.66 -9.57
CA SER A 340 16.95 43.46 -9.63
C SER A 340 18.17 42.68 -10.12
N VAL A 341 18.19 41.35 -9.94
CA VAL A 341 19.27 40.44 -10.41
C VAL A 341 18.85 39.61 -11.64
N GLY A 342 17.76 39.98 -12.32
CA GLY A 342 17.29 39.33 -13.54
C GLY A 342 16.66 37.94 -13.35
N GLN A 343 16.25 37.59 -12.13
CA GLN A 343 15.55 36.34 -11.85
C GLN A 343 14.04 36.49 -12.07
N SER A 344 13.39 35.48 -12.69
CA SER A 344 11.95 35.47 -12.92
C SER A 344 11.15 35.19 -11.64
N ASN A 345 10.00 35.85 -11.50
CA ASN A 345 9.02 35.61 -10.42
C ASN A 345 7.86 34.69 -10.84
N GLU A 346 7.79 34.25 -12.11
CA GLU A 346 6.64 33.51 -12.66
C GLU A 346 6.30 32.22 -11.90
N MET A 347 7.30 31.53 -11.34
CA MET A 347 7.13 30.28 -10.61
C MET A 347 7.32 30.42 -9.09
N LEU A 348 7.41 31.65 -8.58
CA LEU A 348 7.50 31.94 -7.16
C LEU A 348 6.10 31.84 -6.54
N GLN A 349 5.94 30.98 -5.53
CA GLN A 349 4.68 30.78 -4.83
C GLN A 349 4.79 31.33 -3.42
N PHE A 350 3.77 32.06 -2.99
CA PHE A 350 3.68 32.60 -1.64
C PHE A 350 2.31 32.30 -1.04
N GLY A 351 2.32 31.57 0.08
CA GLY A 351 1.13 31.22 0.84
C GLY A 351 0.97 32.10 2.08
N ILE A 352 -0.28 32.36 2.46
CA ILE A 352 -0.65 32.95 3.74
C ILE A 352 -1.71 32.04 4.35
N GLN A 353 -1.39 31.36 5.45
CA GLN A 353 -2.35 30.48 6.13
C GLN A 353 -3.02 31.21 7.28
N VAL A 354 -4.35 31.23 7.21
CA VAL A 354 -5.25 31.81 8.21
C VAL A 354 -5.96 30.66 8.93
N PRO A 355 -5.74 30.47 10.23
CA PRO A 355 -6.30 29.35 10.99
C PRO A 355 -7.74 29.64 11.44
N VAL A 356 -8.67 29.61 10.48
CA VAL A 356 -10.10 29.88 10.67
C VAL A 356 -10.68 29.00 11.78
N GLY A 357 -10.39 27.71 11.75
CA GLY A 357 -10.91 26.76 12.75
C GLY A 357 -10.41 27.03 14.17
N ALA A 358 -9.17 27.52 14.34
CA ALA A 358 -8.62 27.86 15.65
C ALA A 358 -9.20 29.18 16.20
N LEU A 359 -9.34 30.19 15.33
CA LEU A 359 -9.95 31.46 15.67
C LEU A 359 -11.37 31.30 16.23
N ASP A 360 -12.15 30.38 15.67
CA ASP A 360 -13.53 30.18 16.09
C ASP A 360 -13.68 29.39 17.40
N ARG A 361 -12.76 28.46 17.69
CA ARG A 361 -12.74 27.73 18.98
C ARG A 361 -12.67 28.68 20.17
N VAL A 362 -11.89 29.76 20.04
CA VAL A 362 -11.73 30.77 21.11
C VAL A 362 -12.94 31.68 21.24
N THR A 363 -13.88 31.67 20.28
CA THR A 363 -15.08 32.54 20.31
C THR A 363 -16.42 31.86 20.55
N ASP A 364 -16.55 30.57 20.20
CA ASP A 364 -17.79 29.80 20.44
C ASP A 364 -18.09 29.59 21.94
N SER A 365 -17.08 29.71 22.81
CA SER A 365 -17.29 29.68 24.27
C SER A 365 -17.98 30.93 24.83
N ALA A 366 -18.15 32.00 24.03
CA ALA A 366 -18.59 33.31 24.51
C ALA A 366 -19.85 33.90 23.84
N LEU A 367 -20.32 33.41 22.69
CA LEU A 367 -21.39 34.07 21.92
C LEU A 367 -22.40 33.10 21.28
N ASN A 368 -23.69 33.37 21.48
CA ASN A 368 -24.84 32.57 21.03
C ASN A 368 -25.03 32.53 19.48
N GLY A 369 -24.14 31.86 18.75
CA GLY A 369 -24.49 31.02 17.59
C GLY A 369 -24.92 31.67 16.26
N SER A 370 -24.64 32.96 15.97
CA SER A 370 -25.04 33.56 14.67
C SER A 370 -23.91 34.14 13.80
N THR A 371 -22.70 34.40 14.33
CA THR A 371 -21.56 34.93 13.56
C THR A 371 -20.23 34.42 14.15
N SER A 372 -19.31 33.90 13.32
CA SER A 372 -18.03 33.30 13.77
C SER A 372 -16.84 34.26 13.53
N LEU A 373 -15.96 34.41 14.53
CA LEU A 373 -14.79 35.31 14.46
C LEU A 373 -13.82 34.89 13.35
N GLY A 374 -13.55 33.59 13.21
CA GLY A 374 -12.64 33.04 12.23
C GLY A 374 -13.07 33.40 10.81
N ILE A 375 -14.36 33.21 10.48
CA ILE A 375 -14.91 33.57 9.16
C ILE A 375 -14.79 35.07 8.92
N CYS A 376 -15.16 35.91 9.89
CA CYS A 376 -15.07 37.36 9.74
C CYS A 376 -13.63 37.85 9.59
N GLN A 377 -12.72 37.31 10.40
CA GLN A 377 -11.30 37.64 10.37
C GLN A 377 -10.68 37.24 9.03
N ALA A 378 -10.96 36.02 8.55
CA ALA A 378 -10.47 35.56 7.26
C ALA A 378 -11.03 36.37 6.09
N ALA A 379 -12.31 36.73 6.08
CA ALA A 379 -12.89 37.59 5.05
C ALA A 379 -12.15 38.94 4.95
N VAL A 380 -11.83 39.54 6.10
CA VAL A 380 -11.07 40.80 6.16
C VAL A 380 -9.63 40.65 5.63
N LEU A 381 -8.94 39.56 6.00
CA LEU A 381 -7.58 39.30 5.52
C LEU A 381 -7.55 38.99 4.02
N VAL A 382 -8.53 38.24 3.51
CA VAL A 382 -8.67 37.92 2.08
C VAL A 382 -8.84 39.18 1.25
N GLN A 383 -9.73 40.09 1.66
CA GLN A 383 -9.90 41.35 0.95
C GLN A 383 -8.62 42.20 0.98
N GLN A 384 -8.00 42.34 2.14
CA GLN A 384 -6.79 43.16 2.29
C GLN A 384 -5.64 42.67 1.40
N ALA A 385 -5.43 41.36 1.30
CA ALA A 385 -4.46 40.79 0.38
C ALA A 385 -4.87 41.00 -1.08
N GLY A 386 -6.15 40.81 -1.41
CA GLY A 386 -6.68 41.06 -2.75
C GLY A 386 -6.46 42.50 -3.22
N GLU A 387 -6.53 43.48 -2.32
CA GLU A 387 -6.21 44.89 -2.61
C GLU A 387 -4.70 45.09 -2.86
N PHE A 388 -3.84 44.47 -2.06
CA PHE A 388 -2.39 44.53 -2.25
C PHE A 388 -1.94 44.03 -3.63
N TYR A 389 -2.52 42.95 -4.13
CA TYR A 389 -2.15 42.37 -5.43
C TYR A 389 -2.81 43.06 -6.64
N LYS A 390 -3.67 44.06 -6.43
CA LYS A 390 -4.15 44.97 -7.48
C LYS A 390 -3.23 46.19 -7.66
N ASP A 391 -2.20 46.34 -6.82
CA ASP A 391 -1.22 47.40 -6.96
C ASP A 391 -0.41 47.21 -8.26
N THR A 392 -0.39 48.24 -9.11
CA THR A 392 0.26 48.21 -10.43
C THR A 392 1.74 47.82 -10.39
N GLU A 393 2.47 48.18 -9.34
CA GLU A 393 3.89 47.83 -9.21
C GLU A 393 4.05 46.35 -8.83
N VAL A 394 3.14 45.82 -8.01
CA VAL A 394 3.05 44.40 -7.72
C VAL A 394 2.65 43.62 -8.99
N GLU A 395 1.68 44.08 -9.77
CA GLU A 395 1.33 43.49 -11.07
C GLU A 395 2.50 43.51 -12.07
N ARG A 396 3.34 44.55 -12.03
CA ARG A 396 4.54 44.66 -12.89
C ARG A 396 5.63 43.66 -12.50
N LEU A 397 5.93 43.53 -11.20
CA LEU A 397 6.94 42.60 -10.67
C LEU A 397 6.62 41.14 -10.99
N THR A 398 5.40 40.89 -11.43
CA THR A 398 4.80 39.59 -11.57
C THR A 398 4.47 39.24 -13.01
N GLY A 399 4.63 40.21 -13.91
CA GLY A 399 4.84 39.99 -15.35
C GLY A 399 3.59 39.67 -16.14
N ASN A 400 2.41 40.16 -15.74
CA ASN A 400 1.09 39.76 -16.29
C ASN A 400 0.76 38.26 -16.18
N ALA A 401 1.69 37.42 -15.74
CA ALA A 401 1.40 36.10 -15.22
C ALA A 401 0.75 36.29 -13.85
N ALA A 402 -0.47 35.76 -13.65
CA ALA A 402 -1.14 35.81 -12.37
C ALA A 402 -0.21 35.22 -11.31
N VAL A 403 0.37 36.05 -10.41
CA VAL A 403 1.14 35.52 -9.29
C VAL A 403 0.23 34.55 -8.55
N PRO A 404 0.71 33.35 -8.28
CA PRO A 404 -0.03 32.40 -7.49
C PRO A 404 0.33 32.67 -6.03
N TRP A 405 -0.13 33.81 -5.53
CA TRP A 405 -0.30 33.95 -4.08
C TRP A 405 -1.56 33.18 -3.70
N LYS A 406 -1.54 32.55 -2.53
CA LYS A 406 -2.69 31.80 -2.03
C LYS A 406 -2.97 32.16 -0.59
N ILE A 407 -4.22 32.53 -0.29
CA ILE A 407 -4.68 32.52 1.10
C ILE A 407 -5.25 31.15 1.40
N ILE A 408 -4.59 30.45 2.32
CA ILE A 408 -4.97 29.13 2.80
C ILE A 408 -5.88 29.33 4.01
N LEU A 409 -7.15 29.05 3.81
CA LEU A 409 -8.19 29.06 4.83
C LEU A 409 -8.17 27.69 5.51
N ASP A 410 -7.48 27.63 6.64
CA ASP A 410 -7.31 26.40 7.41
C ASP A 410 -8.49 26.20 8.36
N VAL A 411 -9.34 25.24 8.03
CA VAL A 411 -10.51 24.86 8.80
C VAL A 411 -10.30 23.57 9.58
N ALA A 412 -9.06 23.04 9.59
CA ALA A 412 -8.74 21.83 10.33
C ALA A 412 -8.77 22.07 11.85
N PRO A 413 -9.36 21.14 12.63
CA PRO A 413 -9.25 21.19 14.08
C PRO A 413 -7.81 20.79 14.45
N GLN A 414 -7.02 21.73 14.97
CA GLN A 414 -5.61 21.48 15.22
C GLN A 414 -5.33 20.56 16.42
N CYS A 415 -6.31 20.32 17.31
CA CYS A 415 -6.35 19.20 18.26
C CYS A 415 -7.74 19.09 18.95
N GLY A 416 -8.64 18.23 18.46
CA GLY A 416 -9.87 17.82 19.17
C GLY A 416 -11.14 17.78 18.32
N GLU A 417 -11.97 16.75 18.53
CA GLU A 417 -13.29 16.56 17.89
C GLU A 417 -14.30 17.63 18.37
N ALA A 418 -14.11 18.89 17.98
CA ALA A 418 -15.16 19.89 18.05
C ALA A 418 -15.84 19.97 16.67
N GLY A 419 -17.16 19.78 16.65
CA GLY A 419 -17.98 19.63 15.46
C GLY A 419 -17.65 20.65 14.38
N ILE A 420 -17.15 20.15 13.24
CA ILE A 420 -16.80 21.02 12.12
C ILE A 420 -18.08 21.61 11.55
N ASN A 421 -18.25 22.92 11.73
CA ASN A 421 -19.45 23.63 11.35
C ASN A 421 -19.62 23.61 9.81
N ALA A 422 -20.82 23.28 9.33
CA ALA A 422 -21.16 23.35 7.90
C ALA A 422 -20.99 24.79 7.35
N LEU A 423 -21.02 25.80 8.23
CA LEU A 423 -20.72 27.20 7.90
C LEU A 423 -19.33 27.41 7.28
N TYR A 424 -18.31 26.63 7.65
CA TYR A 424 -16.95 26.77 7.06
C TYR A 424 -16.86 26.27 5.63
N ALA A 425 -17.68 25.29 5.26
CA ALA A 425 -17.75 24.83 3.88
C ALA A 425 -18.35 25.94 3.03
N ASP A 426 -19.42 26.56 3.50
CA ASP A 426 -20.21 27.50 2.69
C ASP A 426 -19.57 28.90 2.66
N ALA A 427 -18.86 29.33 3.70
CA ALA A 427 -18.26 30.66 3.74
C ALA A 427 -16.91 30.75 2.98
N MET A 428 -16.71 31.85 2.25
CA MET A 428 -15.41 32.34 1.72
C MET A 428 -14.84 31.66 0.47
N ILE A 429 -15.61 31.57 -0.62
CA ILE A 429 -15.07 31.22 -1.94
C ILE A 429 -14.66 32.49 -2.69
N GLU A 430 -13.36 32.64 -2.94
CA GLU A 430 -12.78 33.77 -3.67
C GLU A 430 -11.62 33.32 -4.54
N ARG A 431 -11.29 34.12 -5.56
CA ARG A 431 -10.10 33.88 -6.37
C ARG A 431 -8.84 33.85 -5.51
N ASN A 432 -7.92 32.95 -5.85
CA ASN A 432 -6.62 32.78 -5.18
C ASN A 432 -6.74 32.36 -3.70
N THR A 433 -7.80 31.65 -3.35
CA THR A 433 -7.94 31.02 -2.03
C THR A 433 -7.78 29.50 -2.09
N VAL A 434 -7.40 28.92 -0.98
CA VAL A 434 -7.33 27.48 -0.75
C VAL A 434 -8.19 27.17 0.47
N LEU A 435 -9.08 26.19 0.36
CA LEU A 435 -9.67 25.54 1.52
C LEU A 435 -8.74 24.41 1.95
N LEU A 436 -8.13 24.53 3.12
CA LEU A 436 -7.37 23.44 3.74
C LEU A 436 -8.25 22.77 4.80
N ALA A 437 -8.51 21.48 4.63
CA ALA A 437 -9.38 20.72 5.54
C ALA A 437 -8.87 19.29 5.80
N PRO A 438 -9.29 18.64 6.89
CA PRO A 438 -9.05 17.21 7.10
C PRO A 438 -9.75 16.37 6.02
N ALA A 439 -9.20 15.20 5.68
CA ALA A 439 -9.79 14.32 4.69
C ALA A 439 -11.24 13.90 5.02
N SER A 440 -11.58 13.76 6.31
CA SER A 440 -12.95 13.45 6.78
C SER A 440 -13.97 14.54 6.43
N TYR A 441 -13.51 15.79 6.30
CA TYR A 441 -14.35 16.95 5.99
C TYR A 441 -14.83 16.97 4.53
N LEU A 442 -14.19 16.23 3.62
CA LEU A 442 -14.56 16.24 2.20
C LEU A 442 -16.02 15.81 1.95
N SER A 443 -16.58 14.98 2.84
CA SER A 443 -17.95 14.49 2.75
C SER A 443 -19.02 15.53 3.12
N THR A 444 -18.65 16.59 3.85
CA THR A 444 -19.58 17.60 4.39
C THR A 444 -19.73 18.83 3.49
N LEU A 445 -18.89 18.98 2.46
CA LEU A 445 -18.96 20.12 1.53
C LEU A 445 -20.35 20.22 0.87
N THR A 446 -21.03 21.37 1.00
CA THR A 446 -22.36 21.59 0.42
C THR A 446 -22.32 22.36 -0.91
N GLU A 447 -23.47 22.48 -1.59
CA GLU A 447 -23.64 23.23 -2.85
C GLU A 447 -23.82 24.75 -2.65
N ARG A 448 -24.08 25.22 -1.42
CA ARG A 448 -24.31 26.65 -1.16
C ARG A 448 -22.99 27.40 -1.07
N CYS A 449 -22.80 28.37 -1.96
CA CYS A 449 -21.61 29.20 -2.06
C CYS A 449 -22.00 30.70 -1.91
N PRO A 450 -22.22 31.22 -0.69
CA PRO A 450 -22.35 32.66 -0.48
C PRO A 450 -21.10 33.41 -0.98
N SER A 451 -21.31 34.56 -1.62
CA SER A 451 -20.20 35.40 -2.10
C SER A 451 -19.43 36.03 -0.93
N THR A 452 -18.12 36.18 -1.08
CA THR A 452 -17.24 36.94 -0.15
C THR A 452 -17.68 38.39 0.05
N ALA A 453 -18.18 39.04 -1.01
CA ALA A 453 -18.67 40.42 -0.96
C ALA A 453 -19.80 40.60 0.08
N SER A 454 -20.75 39.67 0.15
CA SER A 454 -21.82 39.69 1.15
C SER A 454 -21.35 39.40 2.58
N LEU A 455 -20.22 38.71 2.75
CA LEU A 455 -19.66 38.37 4.06
C LEU A 455 -18.79 39.50 4.63
N PHE A 456 -18.12 40.30 3.79
CA PHE A 456 -17.17 41.32 4.23
C PHE A 456 -17.83 42.50 4.97
N GLU A 457 -18.97 43.01 4.49
CA GLU A 457 -19.68 44.11 5.16
C GLU A 457 -20.16 43.68 6.55
N SER A 458 -20.75 42.48 6.65
CA SER A 458 -21.15 41.88 7.93
C SER A 458 -19.94 41.59 8.83
N ALA A 459 -18.81 41.15 8.25
CA ALA A 459 -17.58 40.88 9.00
C ALA A 459 -16.99 42.14 9.63
N ASN A 460 -16.91 43.25 8.90
CA ASN A 460 -16.43 44.51 9.49
C ASN A 460 -17.34 45.01 10.59
N HIS A 461 -18.66 44.88 10.41
CA HIS A 461 -19.62 45.26 11.45
C HIS A 461 -19.40 44.43 12.73
N PHE A 462 -19.35 43.11 12.60
CA PHE A 462 -19.12 42.19 13.72
C PHE A 462 -17.77 42.41 14.42
N LEU A 463 -16.69 42.58 13.66
CA LEU A 463 -15.35 42.83 14.21
C LEU A 463 -15.28 44.18 14.95
N ASN A 464 -16.01 45.19 14.49
CA ASN A 464 -16.12 46.48 15.18
C ASN A 464 -16.92 46.35 16.49
N GLU A 465 -17.96 45.53 16.54
CA GLU A 465 -18.69 45.23 17.78
C GLU A 465 -17.81 44.50 18.80
N LEU A 466 -17.03 43.51 18.36
CA LEU A 466 -16.08 42.79 19.20
C LEU A 466 -15.01 43.70 19.83
N ALA A 467 -14.54 44.70 19.09
CA ALA A 467 -13.60 45.70 19.60
C ALA A 467 -14.16 46.55 20.76
N SER A 468 -15.49 46.55 20.94
CA SER A 468 -16.18 47.27 22.02
C SER A 468 -16.58 46.38 23.22
N SER A 469 -16.25 45.08 23.18
CA SER A 469 -16.57 44.12 24.25
C SER A 469 -15.50 44.08 25.37
N GLU A 470 -15.83 43.47 26.52
CA GLU A 470 -14.91 43.38 27.68
C GLU A 470 -13.61 42.62 27.39
N VAL A 471 -13.62 41.72 26.40
CA VAL A 471 -12.43 41.04 25.88
C VAL A 471 -12.18 41.57 24.47
N THR A 472 -11.08 42.30 24.31
CA THR A 472 -10.72 42.91 23.04
C THR A 472 -10.42 41.87 21.97
N ARG A 473 -10.54 42.28 20.70
CA ARG A 473 -10.17 41.45 19.56
C ARG A 473 -8.70 41.01 19.66
N GLU A 474 -7.83 41.93 20.03
CA GLU A 474 -6.38 41.71 20.16
C GLU A 474 -6.05 40.66 21.23
N GLU A 475 -6.74 40.68 22.37
CA GLU A 475 -6.59 39.65 23.42
C GLU A 475 -6.99 38.26 22.91
N LYS A 476 -8.09 38.15 22.16
CA LYS A 476 -8.51 36.86 21.57
C LYS A 476 -7.53 36.34 20.53
N LEU A 477 -7.00 37.22 19.67
CA LEU A 477 -5.97 36.83 18.70
C LEU A 477 -4.69 36.36 19.42
N GLY A 478 -4.30 37.01 20.52
CA GLY A 478 -3.18 36.59 21.35
C GLY A 478 -3.39 35.20 21.98
N ILE A 479 -4.58 34.93 22.51
CA ILE A 479 -4.92 33.59 23.04
C ILE A 479 -4.79 32.52 21.96
N VAL A 480 -5.32 32.78 20.76
CA VAL A 480 -5.21 31.84 19.63
C VAL A 480 -3.75 31.61 19.25
N GLU A 481 -2.94 32.67 19.22
CA GLU A 481 -1.51 32.57 18.92
C GLU A 481 -0.77 31.69 19.96
N ASP A 482 -1.00 31.95 21.26
CA ASP A 482 -0.38 31.22 22.36
C ASP A 482 -0.84 29.74 22.41
N ASP A 483 -2.13 29.49 22.23
CA ASP A 483 -2.72 28.14 22.20
C ASP A 483 -2.13 27.32 21.05
N MET A 484 -2.10 27.88 19.83
CA MET A 484 -1.55 27.20 18.66
C MET A 484 -0.05 26.92 18.81
N ASN A 485 0.72 27.88 19.35
CA ASN A 485 2.14 27.67 19.62
C ASN A 485 2.37 26.50 20.58
N THR A 486 1.56 26.44 21.64
CA THR A 486 1.61 25.38 22.63
C THR A 486 1.20 24.03 22.03
N GLU A 487 0.16 23.99 21.21
CA GLU A 487 -0.30 22.78 20.50
C GLU A 487 0.79 22.23 19.56
N TYR A 488 1.38 23.08 18.71
CA TYR A 488 2.45 22.65 17.80
C TYR A 488 3.70 22.19 18.55
N GLN A 489 4.13 22.92 19.58
CA GLN A 489 5.26 22.52 20.41
C GLN A 489 5.02 21.14 21.04
N SER A 490 3.84 20.95 21.65
CA SER A 490 3.47 19.68 22.27
C SER A 490 3.45 18.53 21.25
N ALA A 491 2.97 18.78 20.03
CA ALA A 491 2.98 17.78 18.96
C ALA A 491 4.40 17.38 18.54
N PHE A 492 5.32 18.34 18.37
CA PHE A 492 6.73 18.06 18.06
C PHE A 492 7.44 17.31 19.19
N GLU A 493 7.23 17.71 20.44
CA GLU A 493 7.79 17.03 21.60
C GLU A 493 7.26 15.60 21.72
N ALA A 494 5.96 15.38 21.49
CA ALA A 494 5.36 14.05 21.47
C ALA A 494 5.94 13.18 20.34
N MET A 495 6.10 13.73 19.12
CA MET A 495 6.75 13.04 18.01
C MET A 495 8.18 12.62 18.35
N ALA A 496 8.97 13.56 18.88
CA ALA A 496 10.35 13.31 19.24
C ALA A 496 10.45 12.27 20.36
N GLY A 497 9.59 12.35 21.37
CA GLY A 497 9.50 11.41 22.48
C GLY A 497 9.15 10.00 22.02
N GLU A 498 8.13 9.85 21.18
CA GLU A 498 7.74 8.55 20.61
C GLU A 498 8.84 7.95 19.73
N LEU A 499 9.46 8.77 18.89
CA LEU A 499 10.55 8.35 18.03
C LEU A 499 11.78 7.91 18.83
N ALA A 500 12.08 8.62 19.92
CA ALA A 500 13.12 8.23 20.88
C ALA A 500 12.79 6.87 21.54
N ALA A 501 11.55 6.69 22.02
CA ALA A 501 11.09 5.45 22.64
C ALA A 501 11.15 4.26 21.68
N LYS A 502 10.74 4.43 20.41
CA LYS A 502 10.89 3.41 19.36
C LYS A 502 12.36 3.11 19.07
N GLY A 503 13.20 4.15 19.02
CA GLY A 503 14.64 4.02 18.91
C GLY A 503 15.21 3.15 20.03
N ASP A 504 14.82 3.41 21.28
CA ASP A 504 15.21 2.62 22.45
C ASP A 504 14.73 1.17 22.39
N ALA A 505 13.49 0.95 21.97
CA ALA A 505 12.96 -0.40 21.79
C ALA A 505 13.75 -1.19 20.74
N ILE A 506 14.09 -0.56 19.60
CA ILE A 506 14.94 -1.16 18.57
C ILE A 506 16.32 -1.47 19.14
N ARG A 507 16.97 -0.51 19.81
CA ARG A 507 18.29 -0.74 20.43
C ARG A 507 18.27 -1.90 21.41
N LYS A 508 17.23 -1.99 22.25
CA LYS A 508 17.03 -3.11 23.19
C LYS A 508 16.85 -4.44 22.46
N SER A 509 16.10 -4.45 21.34
CA SER A 509 15.88 -5.67 20.54
C SER A 509 17.15 -6.25 19.91
N LEU A 510 18.19 -5.45 19.72
CA LEU A 510 19.49 -5.94 19.24
C LEU A 510 20.26 -6.76 20.28
N GLY A 511 19.90 -6.63 21.56
CA GLY A 511 20.54 -7.35 22.66
C GLY A 511 22.07 -7.19 22.66
N PRO A 512 22.83 -8.29 22.78
CA PRO A 512 24.28 -8.23 22.95
C PRO A 512 25.08 -7.79 21.72
N ILE A 513 24.46 -7.66 20.53
CA ILE A 513 25.17 -7.26 19.30
C ILE A 513 25.01 -5.79 18.93
N ALA A 514 24.34 -4.98 19.77
CA ALA A 514 24.02 -3.59 19.47
C ALA A 514 25.28 -2.75 19.14
N ASP A 515 26.33 -2.86 19.95
CA ASP A 515 27.57 -2.08 19.74
C ASP A 515 28.30 -2.49 18.46
N ALA A 516 28.39 -3.80 18.21
CA ALA A 516 28.98 -4.33 16.98
C ALA A 516 28.18 -3.93 15.73
N ILE A 517 26.85 -3.75 15.84
CA ILE A 517 26.02 -3.25 14.74
C ILE A 517 26.43 -1.81 14.40
N TYR A 518 26.58 -0.96 15.41
CA TYR A 518 26.96 0.45 15.19
C TYR A 518 28.35 0.58 14.55
N GLU A 519 29.31 -0.23 14.99
CA GLU A 519 30.66 -0.28 14.44
C GLU A 519 30.66 -0.72 12.97
N ASN A 520 29.95 -1.82 12.66
CA ASN A 520 29.84 -2.31 11.29
C ASN A 520 29.06 -1.35 10.39
N TYR A 521 28.04 -0.66 10.92
CA TYR A 521 27.32 0.37 10.17
C TYR A 521 28.26 1.53 9.77
N SER A 522 29.05 2.02 10.72
CA SER A 522 30.05 3.06 10.49
C SER A 522 31.11 2.61 9.48
N LYS A 523 31.52 1.33 9.56
CA LYS A 523 32.46 0.71 8.62
C LYS A 523 31.90 0.73 7.19
N ILE A 524 30.69 0.20 6.94
CA ILE A 524 30.14 0.14 5.58
C ILE A 524 29.93 1.53 4.96
N GLU A 525 29.65 2.54 5.79
CA GLU A 525 29.54 3.94 5.37
C GLU A 525 30.91 4.49 4.97
N SER A 526 31.93 4.35 5.82
CA SER A 526 33.30 4.82 5.52
C SER A 526 33.93 4.12 4.30
N GLU A 527 33.62 2.85 4.08
CA GLU A 527 34.10 2.07 2.94
C GLU A 527 33.25 2.27 1.67
N SER A 528 32.20 3.10 1.74
CA SER A 528 31.25 3.34 0.65
C SER A 528 30.68 2.04 0.05
N MET A 529 30.43 1.05 0.90
CA MET A 529 30.10 -0.32 0.48
C MET A 529 28.89 -0.36 -0.45
N ILE A 530 27.80 0.35 -0.11
CA ILE A 530 26.59 0.40 -0.94
C ILE A 530 26.91 0.97 -2.33
N THR A 531 27.60 2.10 -2.41
CA THR A 531 28.02 2.70 -3.69
C THR A 531 28.86 1.73 -4.52
N ARG A 532 29.78 0.99 -3.88
CA ARG A 532 30.64 -0.01 -4.53
C ARG A 532 29.88 -1.23 -5.03
N ILE A 533 28.89 -1.72 -4.27
CA ILE A 533 27.98 -2.79 -4.72
C ILE A 533 27.26 -2.35 -6.01
N PHE A 534 26.68 -1.14 -6.03
CA PHE A 534 26.01 -0.61 -7.22
C PHE A 534 26.97 -0.30 -8.37
N ALA A 535 28.24 -0.02 -8.08
CA ALA A 535 29.31 0.09 -9.08
C ALA A 535 29.85 -1.27 -9.56
N LYS A 536 29.27 -2.39 -9.08
CA LYS A 536 29.68 -3.77 -9.39
C LYS A 536 31.15 -4.05 -9.09
N ASP A 537 31.65 -3.49 -7.98
CA ASP A 537 33.01 -3.67 -7.50
C ASP A 537 33.19 -5.01 -6.75
N PRO A 538 33.91 -6.00 -7.31
CA PRO A 538 34.06 -7.32 -6.69
C PRO A 538 34.85 -7.30 -5.37
N THR A 539 35.65 -6.25 -5.14
CA THR A 539 36.49 -6.11 -3.94
C THR A 539 35.69 -5.87 -2.66
N VAL A 540 34.36 -5.73 -2.76
CA VAL A 540 33.45 -5.78 -1.61
C VAL A 540 33.44 -7.17 -0.96
N TRP A 541 33.58 -8.24 -1.76
CA TRP A 541 33.41 -9.61 -1.29
C TRP A 541 34.71 -10.41 -1.26
N THR A 542 35.61 -10.18 -2.21
CA THR A 542 36.85 -10.95 -2.33
C THR A 542 37.97 -10.18 -3.03
N PHE A 543 39.21 -10.47 -2.64
CA PHE A 543 40.41 -10.01 -3.34
C PHE A 543 40.92 -11.03 -4.37
N ASP A 544 40.26 -12.19 -4.51
CA ASP A 544 40.57 -13.13 -5.58
C ASP A 544 40.09 -12.60 -6.93
N THR A 545 41.05 -12.14 -7.73
CA THR A 545 40.81 -11.60 -9.06
C THR A 545 40.18 -12.60 -10.05
N GLN A 546 40.29 -13.91 -9.80
CA GLN A 546 39.67 -14.93 -10.66
C GLN A 546 38.14 -14.90 -10.58
N ALA A 547 37.58 -14.50 -9.43
CA ALA A 547 36.13 -14.40 -9.23
C ALA A 547 35.49 -13.14 -9.87
N TYR A 548 36.30 -12.14 -10.25
CA TYR A 548 35.79 -10.82 -10.67
C TYR A 548 34.88 -10.85 -11.91
N PRO A 549 35.20 -11.60 -12.98
CA PRO A 549 34.32 -11.68 -14.15
C PRO A 549 32.96 -12.28 -13.81
N GLU A 550 32.93 -13.34 -13.00
CA GLU A 550 31.68 -13.97 -12.58
C GLU A 550 30.84 -13.01 -11.74
N ILE A 551 31.42 -12.37 -10.71
CA ILE A 551 30.70 -11.42 -9.86
C ILE A 551 30.05 -10.30 -10.69
N ARG A 552 30.81 -9.68 -11.60
CA ARG A 552 30.27 -8.60 -12.47
C ARG A 552 29.13 -9.08 -13.37
N ASN A 553 29.19 -10.34 -13.80
CA ASN A 553 28.16 -10.99 -14.61
C ASN A 553 27.00 -11.57 -13.77
N ARG A 554 26.94 -11.33 -12.46
CA ARG A 554 25.84 -11.82 -11.59
C ARG A 554 25.06 -10.70 -10.90
N LEU A 555 25.41 -9.44 -11.19
CA LEU A 555 24.85 -8.23 -10.58
C LEU A 555 23.81 -7.52 -11.47
N GLY A 556 23.19 -8.22 -12.43
CA GLY A 556 22.10 -7.66 -13.24
C GLY A 556 20.84 -7.33 -12.43
N TRP A 557 20.63 -8.04 -11.31
CA TRP A 557 19.41 -7.93 -10.49
C TRP A 557 19.23 -6.54 -9.86
N LEU A 558 20.33 -5.80 -9.63
CA LEU A 558 20.32 -4.42 -9.15
C LEU A 558 19.46 -3.50 -10.03
N ASP A 559 19.32 -3.82 -11.31
CA ASP A 559 18.56 -3.04 -12.29
C ASP A 559 17.26 -3.74 -12.73
N SER A 560 16.94 -4.92 -12.20
CA SER A 560 15.77 -5.74 -12.61
C SER A 560 14.45 -4.97 -12.54
N TYR A 561 14.27 -4.13 -11.51
CA TYR A 561 13.07 -3.33 -11.33
C TYR A 561 12.83 -2.34 -12.48
N LYS A 562 13.88 -1.90 -13.20
CA LYS A 562 13.77 -0.92 -14.29
C LYS A 562 13.09 -1.48 -15.54
N THR A 563 13.12 -2.80 -15.73
CA THR A 563 12.52 -3.47 -16.89
C THR A 563 11.13 -4.04 -16.62
N LEU A 564 10.68 -4.04 -15.36
CA LEU A 564 9.41 -4.66 -14.95
C LEU A 564 8.22 -4.14 -15.74
N GLU A 565 8.10 -2.82 -15.94
CA GLU A 565 6.96 -2.23 -16.66
C GLU A 565 6.83 -2.79 -18.08
N LYS A 566 7.95 -2.89 -18.80
CA LYS A 566 7.99 -3.47 -20.15
C LYS A 566 7.69 -4.97 -20.13
N SER A 567 8.35 -5.73 -19.26
CA SER A 567 8.21 -7.19 -19.20
C SER A 567 6.82 -7.62 -18.76
N ILE A 568 6.20 -6.89 -17.83
CA ILE A 568 4.85 -7.19 -17.35
C ILE A 568 3.81 -7.03 -18.46
N ALA A 569 3.95 -6.04 -19.35
CA ALA A 569 3.04 -5.90 -20.48
C ALA A 569 3.03 -7.16 -21.35
N GLU A 570 4.21 -7.71 -21.65
CA GLU A 570 4.35 -9.00 -22.35
C GLU A 570 3.70 -10.15 -21.58
N TYR A 571 3.91 -10.23 -20.26
CA TYR A 571 3.33 -11.30 -19.44
C TYR A 571 1.82 -11.22 -19.31
N GLN A 572 1.25 -10.01 -19.32
CA GLN A 572 -0.20 -9.82 -19.37
C GLN A 572 -0.79 -10.31 -20.69
N GLU A 573 -0.09 -10.13 -21.81
CA GLU A 573 -0.49 -10.71 -23.10
C GLU A 573 -0.47 -12.24 -23.06
N ILE A 574 0.57 -12.85 -22.49
CA ILE A 574 0.64 -14.31 -22.29
C ILE A 574 -0.51 -14.79 -21.40
N ALA A 575 -0.79 -14.11 -20.28
CA ALA A 575 -1.89 -14.46 -19.39
C ALA A 575 -3.25 -14.37 -20.09
N ALA A 576 -3.46 -13.33 -20.90
CA ALA A 576 -4.68 -13.14 -21.68
C ALA A 576 -4.85 -14.22 -22.75
N ASP A 577 -3.78 -14.60 -23.47
CA ASP A 577 -3.81 -15.70 -24.45
C ASP A 577 -4.22 -17.01 -23.76
N LEU A 578 -3.54 -17.37 -22.67
CA LEU A 578 -3.82 -18.63 -21.96
C LEU A 578 -5.27 -18.68 -21.45
N LYS A 579 -5.78 -17.58 -20.91
CA LYS A 579 -7.18 -17.47 -20.47
C LYS A 579 -8.15 -17.60 -21.65
N ALA A 580 -7.84 -16.99 -22.79
CA ALA A 580 -8.66 -17.09 -24.01
C ALA A 580 -8.68 -18.51 -24.59
N GLN A 581 -7.59 -19.27 -24.44
CA GLN A 581 -7.50 -20.68 -24.83
C GLN A 581 -8.13 -21.65 -23.82
N GLY A 582 -8.63 -21.15 -22.68
CA GLY A 582 -9.35 -21.95 -21.68
C GLY A 582 -8.45 -22.71 -20.70
N PHE A 583 -7.15 -22.39 -20.62
CA PHE A 583 -6.28 -22.93 -19.58
C PHE A 583 -6.77 -22.51 -18.19
N LYS A 584 -6.63 -23.41 -17.23
CA LYS A 584 -7.02 -23.19 -15.82
C LYS A 584 -5.86 -23.41 -14.86
N LYS A 585 -4.86 -24.18 -15.26
CA LYS A 585 -3.76 -24.62 -14.41
C LYS A 585 -2.41 -24.36 -15.06
N VAL A 586 -1.43 -24.09 -14.20
CA VAL A 586 -0.01 -24.02 -14.57
C VAL A 586 0.73 -25.08 -13.76
N LEU A 587 1.44 -25.98 -14.44
CA LEU A 587 2.40 -26.86 -13.79
C LEU A 587 3.81 -26.40 -14.11
N LEU A 588 4.50 -25.84 -13.12
CA LEU A 588 5.86 -25.35 -13.29
C LEU A 588 6.86 -26.45 -12.90
N LEU A 589 7.70 -26.80 -13.87
CA LEU A 589 8.79 -27.76 -13.75
C LEU A 589 10.09 -26.97 -13.56
N GLY A 590 10.60 -26.92 -12.33
CA GLY A 590 11.69 -26.02 -11.98
C GLY A 590 12.50 -26.52 -10.77
N MET A 591 13.59 -25.83 -10.46
CA MET A 591 14.43 -26.16 -9.30
C MET A 591 15.12 -24.92 -8.76
N GLY A 592 15.25 -24.81 -7.43
CA GLY A 592 15.91 -23.69 -6.75
C GLY A 592 15.25 -22.35 -7.11
N GLY A 593 16.03 -21.37 -7.57
CA GLY A 593 15.52 -20.02 -7.84
C GLY A 593 14.48 -19.97 -8.97
N SER A 594 14.43 -21.01 -9.80
CA SER A 594 13.45 -21.18 -10.86
C SER A 594 12.11 -21.76 -10.38
N SER A 595 11.99 -22.21 -9.12
CA SER A 595 10.76 -22.78 -8.53
C SER A 595 10.33 -22.11 -7.22
N LEU A 596 11.28 -21.68 -6.37
CA LEU A 596 11.00 -21.19 -5.01
C LEU A 596 10.19 -19.89 -5.00
N ALA A 597 10.62 -18.85 -5.71
CA ALA A 597 9.88 -17.58 -5.73
C ALA A 597 8.45 -17.74 -6.31
N PRO A 598 8.23 -18.47 -7.42
CA PRO A 598 6.88 -18.82 -7.88
C PRO A 598 6.03 -19.55 -6.84
N GLU A 599 6.60 -20.51 -6.11
CA GLU A 599 5.87 -21.24 -5.07
C GLU A 599 5.42 -20.32 -3.94
N VAL A 600 6.35 -19.51 -3.44
CA VAL A 600 6.09 -18.53 -2.38
C VAL A 600 4.93 -17.62 -2.80
N LEU A 601 4.96 -17.09 -4.02
CA LEU A 601 3.90 -16.23 -4.52
C LEU A 601 2.55 -16.95 -4.65
N ALA A 602 2.53 -18.20 -5.13
CA ALA A 602 1.30 -18.99 -5.20
C ALA A 602 0.69 -19.25 -3.81
N LEU A 603 1.52 -19.50 -2.79
CA LEU A 603 1.09 -19.76 -1.43
C LEU A 603 0.69 -18.48 -0.68
N THR A 604 1.32 -17.34 -0.97
CA THR A 604 0.96 -16.03 -0.39
C THR A 604 -0.33 -15.47 -1.01
N PHE A 605 -0.62 -15.76 -2.29
CA PHE A 605 -1.80 -15.26 -3.01
C PHE A 605 -2.76 -16.37 -3.47
N PRO A 606 -3.28 -17.24 -2.58
CA PRO A 606 -4.11 -18.38 -2.97
C PRO A 606 -5.46 -17.98 -3.59
N GLN A 607 -5.90 -16.76 -3.29
CA GLN A 607 -7.18 -16.17 -3.75
C GLN A 607 -7.04 -15.29 -5.00
N ALA A 608 -5.84 -15.18 -5.60
CA ALA A 608 -5.67 -14.39 -6.81
C ALA A 608 -6.52 -14.94 -7.98
N ASP A 609 -7.08 -14.02 -8.78
CA ASP A 609 -8.00 -14.31 -9.89
C ASP A 609 -7.25 -14.60 -11.19
N GLY A 610 -6.57 -15.75 -11.22
CA GLY A 610 -5.81 -16.24 -12.38
C GLY A 610 -5.73 -17.76 -12.44
N LEU A 611 -4.71 -18.26 -13.13
CA LEU A 611 -4.46 -19.70 -13.26
C LEU A 611 -4.01 -20.29 -11.93
N LYS A 612 -4.38 -21.55 -11.65
CA LYS A 612 -3.88 -22.26 -10.46
C LYS A 612 -2.50 -22.83 -10.72
N LEU A 613 -1.50 -22.29 -10.02
CA LEU A 613 -0.10 -22.71 -10.14
C LEU A 613 0.23 -23.83 -9.15
N GLN A 614 0.82 -24.91 -9.65
CA GLN A 614 1.49 -25.94 -8.87
C GLN A 614 2.94 -26.05 -9.31
N ILE A 615 3.83 -26.25 -8.34
CA ILE A 615 5.27 -26.41 -8.55
C ILE A 615 5.64 -27.89 -8.41
N VAL A 616 6.50 -28.38 -9.30
CA VAL A 616 7.18 -29.67 -9.16
C VAL A 616 8.67 -29.43 -9.21
N ASP A 617 9.30 -29.54 -8.05
CA ASP A 617 10.74 -29.40 -7.84
C ASP A 617 11.32 -30.58 -7.06
N SER A 618 10.74 -31.75 -7.26
CA SER A 618 11.21 -33.01 -6.71
C SER A 618 11.27 -34.10 -7.78
N THR A 619 12.15 -35.07 -7.55
CA THR A 619 12.30 -36.31 -8.33
C THR A 619 11.69 -37.51 -7.60
N ASP A 620 11.06 -37.30 -6.44
CA ASP A 620 10.29 -38.33 -5.73
C ASP A 620 9.10 -38.78 -6.61
N PRO A 621 8.96 -40.08 -6.92
CA PRO A 621 7.92 -40.58 -7.81
C PRO A 621 6.49 -40.28 -7.34
N ASP A 622 6.23 -40.35 -6.03
CA ASP A 622 4.89 -40.10 -5.48
C ASP A 622 4.46 -38.65 -5.75
N GLN A 623 5.37 -37.68 -5.65
CA GLN A 623 5.13 -36.28 -6.01
C GLN A 623 4.94 -36.07 -7.51
N VAL A 624 5.75 -36.70 -8.36
CA VAL A 624 5.61 -36.61 -9.83
C VAL A 624 4.24 -37.13 -10.26
N LEU A 625 3.85 -38.30 -9.77
CA LEU A 625 2.56 -38.92 -10.07
C LEU A 625 1.38 -38.15 -9.47
N ALA A 626 1.54 -37.58 -8.27
CA ALA A 626 0.52 -36.71 -7.69
C ALA A 626 0.32 -35.43 -8.52
N ALA A 627 1.40 -34.82 -9.00
CA ALA A 627 1.35 -33.67 -9.89
C ALA A 627 0.67 -33.98 -11.22
N GLU A 628 0.96 -35.14 -11.82
CA GLU A 628 0.25 -35.60 -13.02
C GLU A 628 -1.25 -35.75 -12.77
N ARG A 629 -1.64 -36.46 -11.70
CA ARG A 629 -3.06 -36.67 -11.36
C ARG A 629 -3.79 -35.36 -11.08
N ALA A 630 -3.11 -34.38 -10.48
CA ALA A 630 -3.69 -33.08 -10.15
C ALA A 630 -3.83 -32.15 -11.37
N ASN A 631 -3.16 -32.43 -12.49
CA ASN A 631 -3.07 -31.52 -13.65
C ASN A 631 -3.45 -32.23 -14.96
N PRO A 632 -4.75 -32.37 -15.25
CA PRO A 632 -5.23 -32.90 -16.54
C PRO A 632 -4.67 -32.10 -17.71
N VAL A 633 -4.16 -32.80 -18.73
CA VAL A 633 -3.40 -32.23 -19.84
C VAL A 633 -4.16 -31.13 -20.58
N GLU A 634 -5.47 -31.30 -20.75
CA GLU A 634 -6.33 -30.40 -21.52
C GLU A 634 -6.53 -29.03 -20.85
N GLU A 635 -6.35 -28.95 -19.52
CA GLU A 635 -6.56 -27.71 -18.74
C GLU A 635 -5.24 -27.05 -18.29
N THR A 636 -4.10 -27.72 -18.55
CA THR A 636 -2.80 -27.36 -17.99
C THR A 636 -1.83 -26.85 -19.05
N VAL A 637 -1.22 -25.70 -18.75
CA VAL A 637 0.02 -25.26 -19.40
C VAL A 637 1.21 -25.63 -18.52
N TYR A 638 2.26 -26.16 -19.14
CA TYR A 638 3.51 -26.55 -18.49
C TYR A 638 4.54 -25.44 -18.67
N ILE A 639 5.17 -25.01 -17.58
CA ILE A 639 6.29 -24.06 -17.63
C ILE A 639 7.57 -24.82 -17.30
N VAL A 640 8.45 -24.97 -18.30
CA VAL A 640 9.79 -25.52 -18.09
C VAL A 640 10.72 -24.37 -17.73
N SER A 641 11.11 -24.32 -16.46
CA SER A 641 11.81 -23.19 -15.86
C SER A 641 13.25 -23.60 -15.51
N SER A 642 14.21 -23.23 -16.36
CA SER A 642 15.62 -23.53 -16.12
C SER A 642 16.53 -22.49 -16.74
N LYS A 643 17.26 -21.77 -15.88
CA LYS A 643 18.25 -20.78 -16.31
C LYS A 643 19.32 -21.38 -17.23
N SER A 644 19.94 -22.49 -16.82
CA SER A 644 21.00 -23.15 -17.61
C SER A 644 20.46 -23.98 -18.78
N GLY A 645 19.19 -24.38 -18.73
CA GLY A 645 18.59 -25.36 -19.63
C GLY A 645 19.12 -26.79 -19.48
N GLY A 646 20.02 -27.05 -18.52
CA GLY A 646 20.71 -28.34 -18.36
C GLY A 646 20.43 -29.07 -17.05
N THR A 647 19.67 -28.48 -16.12
CA THR A 647 19.34 -29.05 -14.80
C THR A 647 18.69 -30.44 -14.97
N ALA A 648 19.28 -31.48 -14.38
CA ALA A 648 18.92 -32.88 -14.63
C ALA A 648 17.48 -33.19 -14.22
N GLU A 649 17.05 -32.66 -13.08
CA GLU A 649 15.71 -32.82 -12.52
C GLU A 649 14.65 -32.19 -13.43
N VAL A 650 14.89 -30.96 -13.88
CA VAL A 650 13.97 -30.24 -14.77
C VAL A 650 13.87 -30.94 -16.12
N ARG A 651 14.97 -31.51 -16.63
CA ARG A 651 14.97 -32.29 -17.87
C ARG A 651 14.16 -33.58 -17.72
N ALA A 652 14.40 -34.35 -16.65
CA ALA A 652 13.63 -35.57 -16.38
C ALA A 652 12.13 -35.30 -16.27
N LEU A 653 11.75 -34.22 -15.56
CA LEU A 653 10.37 -33.76 -15.46
C LEU A 653 9.82 -33.32 -16.82
N MET A 654 10.57 -32.55 -17.60
CA MET A 654 10.18 -32.11 -18.93
C MET A 654 9.92 -33.32 -19.84
N ASP A 655 10.86 -34.26 -19.92
CA ASP A 655 10.75 -35.44 -20.77
C ASP A 655 9.53 -36.29 -20.37
N TYR A 656 9.31 -36.48 -19.06
CA TYR A 656 8.14 -37.17 -18.53
C TYR A 656 6.83 -36.47 -18.94
N PHE A 657 6.63 -35.22 -18.53
CA PHE A 657 5.37 -34.51 -18.78
C PHE A 657 5.13 -34.22 -20.26
N TYR A 658 6.19 -34.04 -21.06
CA TYR A 658 6.08 -33.87 -22.50
C TYR A 658 5.54 -35.14 -23.16
N GLU A 659 6.07 -36.33 -22.84
CA GLU A 659 5.56 -37.58 -23.39
C GLU A 659 4.14 -37.90 -22.91
N ARG A 660 3.81 -37.62 -21.65
CA ARG A 660 2.43 -37.75 -21.14
C ARG A 660 1.46 -36.83 -21.88
N ALA A 661 1.82 -35.56 -22.07
CA ALA A 661 1.00 -34.60 -22.78
C ALA A 661 0.88 -34.94 -24.27
N LYS A 662 1.95 -35.41 -24.90
CA LYS A 662 1.98 -35.84 -26.31
C LYS A 662 1.09 -37.05 -26.56
N ALA A 663 1.00 -37.99 -25.62
CA ALA A 663 0.08 -39.13 -25.72
C ALA A 663 -1.39 -38.69 -25.84
N THR A 664 -1.75 -37.55 -25.26
CA THR A 664 -3.11 -36.98 -25.33
C THR A 664 -3.29 -35.99 -26.49
N LEU A 665 -2.30 -35.12 -26.74
CA LEU A 665 -2.41 -33.97 -27.63
C LEU A 665 -1.83 -34.19 -29.04
N GLY A 666 -1.05 -35.27 -29.23
CA GLY A 666 -0.29 -35.52 -30.46
C GLY A 666 0.65 -34.35 -30.81
N ASP A 667 0.66 -33.96 -32.08
CA ASP A 667 1.56 -32.93 -32.62
C ASP A 667 1.32 -31.52 -32.03
N LYS A 668 0.19 -31.30 -31.34
CA LYS A 668 -0.13 -30.02 -30.71
C LYS A 668 0.51 -29.82 -29.34
N VAL A 669 1.24 -30.80 -28.82
CA VAL A 669 1.82 -30.77 -27.46
C VAL A 669 2.60 -29.48 -27.17
N GLY A 670 3.38 -28.96 -28.11
CA GLY A 670 4.15 -27.72 -27.93
C GLY A 670 3.29 -26.51 -27.53
N SER A 671 2.03 -26.46 -27.97
CA SER A 671 1.10 -25.39 -27.60
C SER A 671 0.66 -25.39 -26.13
N HIS A 672 1.04 -26.42 -25.36
CA HIS A 672 0.84 -26.49 -23.91
C HIS A 672 2.12 -26.20 -23.11
N PHE A 673 3.23 -25.87 -23.77
CA PHE A 673 4.52 -25.65 -23.09
C PHE A 673 5.03 -24.22 -23.26
N ILE A 674 5.58 -23.68 -22.17
CA ILE A 674 6.31 -22.42 -22.13
C ILE A 674 7.70 -22.71 -21.57
N ALA A 675 8.73 -22.12 -22.15
CA ALA A 675 10.09 -22.17 -21.61
C ALA A 675 10.48 -20.83 -20.99
N ILE A 676 11.04 -20.85 -19.79
CA ILE A 676 11.73 -19.70 -19.17
C ILE A 676 13.21 -20.08 -19.02
N THR A 677 14.10 -19.36 -19.71
CA THR A 677 15.52 -19.72 -19.78
C THR A 677 16.41 -18.54 -20.15
N ASP A 678 17.73 -18.69 -20.01
CA ASP A 678 18.67 -17.71 -20.56
C ASP A 678 18.80 -17.84 -22.09
N PRO A 679 19.22 -16.78 -22.79
CA PRO A 679 19.55 -16.83 -24.20
C PRO A 679 20.64 -17.86 -24.52
N GLY A 680 20.47 -18.61 -25.60
CA GLY A 680 21.44 -19.54 -26.19
C GLY A 680 21.44 -20.97 -25.61
N THR A 681 20.55 -21.28 -24.66
CA THR A 681 20.55 -22.55 -23.91
C THR A 681 20.01 -23.72 -24.74
N LEU A 682 20.22 -24.95 -24.23
CA LEU A 682 19.61 -26.14 -24.81
C LEU A 682 18.09 -26.12 -24.69
N LEU A 683 17.55 -25.54 -23.61
CA LEU A 683 16.12 -25.41 -23.41
C LEU A 683 15.48 -24.45 -24.43
N GLU A 684 16.14 -23.32 -24.74
CA GLU A 684 15.66 -22.41 -25.80
C GLU A 684 15.57 -23.13 -27.15
N ARG A 685 16.62 -23.86 -27.53
CA ARG A 685 16.66 -24.63 -28.78
C ARG A 685 15.60 -25.72 -28.81
N HIS A 686 15.46 -26.46 -27.71
CA HIS A 686 14.45 -27.51 -27.57
C HIS A 686 13.03 -26.96 -27.67
N ALA A 687 12.74 -25.87 -26.95
CA ALA A 687 11.44 -25.22 -26.98
C ALA A 687 11.10 -24.72 -28.39
N THR A 688 12.08 -24.15 -29.09
CA THR A 688 11.93 -23.70 -30.48
C THR A 688 11.68 -24.88 -31.43
N SER A 689 12.46 -25.95 -31.34
CA SER A 689 12.32 -27.11 -32.24
C SER A 689 11.02 -27.88 -32.02
N HIS A 690 10.44 -27.81 -30.82
CA HIS A 690 9.19 -28.47 -30.46
C HIS A 690 7.97 -27.53 -30.48
N ASN A 691 8.12 -26.33 -31.06
CA ASN A 691 7.06 -25.32 -31.19
C ASN A 691 6.35 -25.02 -29.86
N PHE A 692 7.13 -24.79 -28.80
CA PHE A 692 6.58 -24.34 -27.53
C PHE A 692 5.82 -23.03 -27.75
N ARG A 693 4.69 -22.86 -27.03
CA ARG A 693 3.82 -21.69 -27.16
C ARG A 693 4.57 -20.38 -26.97
N HIS A 694 5.41 -20.32 -25.94
CA HIS A 694 6.26 -19.17 -25.67
C HIS A 694 7.67 -19.61 -25.23
N VAL A 695 8.66 -18.80 -25.60
CA VAL A 695 10.03 -18.86 -25.09
C VAL A 695 10.35 -17.49 -24.49
N VAL A 696 10.40 -17.43 -23.17
CA VAL A 696 10.62 -16.20 -22.41
C VAL A 696 12.06 -16.16 -21.95
N LEU A 697 12.82 -15.21 -22.50
CA LEU A 697 14.25 -15.07 -22.24
C LEU A 697 14.51 -14.16 -21.05
N ALA A 698 15.36 -14.63 -20.12
CA ALA A 698 15.80 -13.86 -18.97
C ALA A 698 17.12 -13.11 -19.23
N ASP A 699 17.49 -12.21 -18.31
CA ASP A 699 18.82 -11.61 -18.28
C ASP A 699 19.83 -12.60 -17.69
N ALA A 700 20.74 -13.10 -18.54
CA ALA A 700 21.78 -14.05 -18.15
C ALA A 700 22.70 -13.51 -17.03
N SER A 701 22.73 -12.19 -16.82
CA SER A 701 23.51 -11.55 -15.75
C SER A 701 22.84 -11.57 -14.37
N ILE A 702 21.64 -12.15 -14.23
CA ILE A 702 20.91 -12.25 -12.95
C ILE A 702 21.07 -13.64 -12.33
N GLY A 703 21.82 -13.80 -11.24
CA GLY A 703 21.97 -15.11 -10.57
C GLY A 703 20.63 -15.78 -10.22
N GLY A 704 20.56 -17.12 -10.24
CA GLY A 704 19.30 -17.87 -10.07
C GLY A 704 18.54 -17.53 -8.79
N ARG A 705 19.23 -17.48 -7.63
CA ARG A 705 18.61 -17.09 -6.35
C ARG A 705 18.25 -15.59 -6.24
N PHE A 706 18.75 -14.75 -7.14
CA PHE A 706 18.47 -13.31 -7.26
C PHE A 706 17.47 -13.00 -8.40
N SER A 707 16.66 -14.00 -8.79
CA SER A 707 15.83 -13.94 -10.00
C SER A 707 14.32 -13.77 -9.73
N ALA A 708 13.93 -13.51 -8.47
CA ALA A 708 12.54 -13.36 -8.07
C ALA A 708 11.83 -12.23 -8.84
N LEU A 709 12.53 -11.12 -9.11
CA LEU A 709 12.03 -9.98 -9.88
C LEU A 709 12.36 -10.05 -11.39
N SER A 710 12.67 -11.24 -11.88
CA SER A 710 12.89 -11.53 -13.31
C SER A 710 11.74 -12.37 -13.88
N PRO A 711 11.76 -12.81 -15.17
CA PRO A 711 10.71 -13.67 -15.70
C PRO A 711 10.46 -14.93 -14.85
N PHE A 712 11.48 -15.45 -14.16
CA PHE A 712 11.37 -16.65 -13.32
C PHE A 712 10.36 -16.51 -12.19
N GLY A 713 10.22 -15.33 -11.58
CA GLY A 713 9.21 -15.09 -10.53
C GLY A 713 8.01 -14.27 -11.02
N VAL A 714 8.25 -13.26 -11.85
CA VAL A 714 7.22 -12.28 -12.24
C VAL A 714 6.21 -12.85 -13.24
N LEU A 715 6.63 -13.66 -14.21
CA LEU A 715 5.67 -14.27 -15.15
C LEU A 715 4.69 -15.19 -14.39
N PRO A 716 5.12 -16.15 -13.56
CA PRO A 716 4.19 -16.93 -12.74
C PRO A 716 3.27 -16.07 -11.87
N ALA A 717 3.76 -14.98 -11.28
CA ALA A 717 2.95 -14.06 -10.49
C ALA A 717 1.81 -13.41 -11.29
N VAL A 718 2.11 -12.97 -12.52
CA VAL A 718 1.11 -12.38 -13.42
C VAL A 718 0.09 -13.44 -13.86
N LEU A 719 0.53 -14.68 -14.12
CA LEU A 719 -0.35 -15.78 -14.54
C LEU A 719 -1.36 -16.19 -13.46
N ILE A 720 -0.97 -16.14 -12.19
CA ILE A 720 -1.89 -16.44 -11.07
C ILE A 720 -2.80 -15.25 -10.72
N GLY A 721 -2.59 -14.08 -11.32
CA GLY A 721 -3.45 -12.90 -11.14
C GLY A 721 -3.00 -11.91 -10.05
N VAL A 722 -1.71 -11.90 -9.68
CA VAL A 722 -1.17 -10.85 -8.79
C VAL A 722 -1.18 -9.50 -9.52
N ASP A 723 -1.56 -8.42 -8.82
CA ASP A 723 -1.67 -7.08 -9.41
C ASP A 723 -0.31 -6.59 -9.95
N PRO A 724 -0.16 -6.42 -11.27
CA PRO A 724 1.11 -6.04 -11.85
C PRO A 724 1.57 -4.62 -11.48
N GLN A 725 0.64 -3.71 -11.20
CA GLN A 725 0.99 -2.35 -10.75
C GLN A 725 1.63 -2.38 -9.36
N LYS A 726 1.12 -3.25 -8.47
CA LYS A 726 1.70 -3.46 -7.14
C LYS A 726 3.09 -4.10 -7.23
N ILE A 727 3.32 -5.06 -8.14
CA ILE A 727 4.65 -5.64 -8.38
C ILE A 727 5.67 -4.54 -8.72
N ILE A 728 5.33 -3.67 -9.68
CA ILE A 728 6.21 -2.57 -10.14
C ILE A 728 6.44 -1.56 -9.01
N ALA A 729 5.36 -1.14 -8.33
CA ALA A 729 5.40 -0.12 -7.31
C ALA A 729 6.28 -0.54 -6.13
N GLU A 730 6.06 -1.73 -5.58
CA GLU A 730 6.77 -2.21 -4.38
C GLU A 730 8.25 -2.51 -4.67
N SER A 731 8.54 -3.15 -5.82
CA SER A 731 9.92 -3.41 -6.26
C SER A 731 10.69 -2.10 -6.47
N THR A 732 10.09 -1.14 -7.18
CA THR A 732 10.72 0.16 -7.46
C THR A 732 10.92 0.98 -6.18
N ARG A 733 9.96 0.92 -5.25
CA ARG A 733 10.05 1.60 -3.96
C ARG A 733 11.24 1.09 -3.15
N MET A 734 11.38 -0.23 -2.98
CA MET A 734 12.51 -0.77 -2.24
C MET A 734 13.85 -0.51 -2.93
N ALA A 735 13.89 -0.61 -4.26
CA ALA A 735 15.09 -0.29 -5.01
C ALA A 735 15.54 1.16 -4.79
N LYS A 736 14.59 2.11 -4.76
CA LYS A 736 14.86 3.50 -4.41
C LYS A 736 15.31 3.66 -2.96
N ASN A 737 14.73 2.93 -2.00
CA ASN A 737 15.15 2.96 -0.60
C ASN A 737 16.57 2.41 -0.39
N CYS A 738 16.97 1.42 -1.19
CA CYS A 738 18.29 0.81 -1.14
C CYS A 738 19.34 1.49 -2.04
N ALA A 739 18.95 2.53 -2.80
CA ALA A 739 19.83 3.19 -3.76
C ALA A 739 20.99 3.93 -3.08
N PRO A 740 22.17 4.02 -3.74
CA PRO A 740 23.34 4.74 -3.22
C PRO A 740 23.14 6.27 -3.17
N SER A 741 22.07 6.79 -3.78
CA SER A 741 21.70 8.21 -3.66
C SER A 741 21.15 8.58 -2.28
N ASN A 742 20.80 7.59 -1.46
CA ASN A 742 20.39 7.80 -0.08
C ASN A 742 21.60 7.66 0.86
N GLU A 743 21.56 8.40 1.98
CA GLU A 743 22.54 8.19 3.05
C GLU A 743 22.46 6.74 3.55
N VAL A 744 23.61 6.12 3.82
CA VAL A 744 23.66 4.71 4.26
C VAL A 744 22.78 4.50 5.49
N GLY A 745 22.74 5.46 6.42
CA GLY A 745 21.86 5.45 7.61
C GLY A 745 20.35 5.45 7.33
N SER A 746 19.91 5.52 6.09
CA SER A 746 18.49 5.37 5.71
C SER A 746 18.22 4.17 4.81
N ASN A 747 19.26 3.38 4.50
CA ASN A 747 19.18 2.27 3.56
C ASN A 747 18.66 0.99 4.24
N GLN A 748 17.45 0.57 3.86
CA GLN A 748 16.74 -0.54 4.50
C GLN A 748 17.40 -1.91 4.24
N GLY A 749 17.94 -2.13 3.04
CA GLY A 749 18.71 -3.34 2.74
C GLY A 749 20.04 -3.39 3.50
N ALA A 750 20.72 -2.24 3.65
CA ALA A 750 21.94 -2.15 4.45
C ALA A 750 21.68 -2.47 5.92
N ALA A 751 20.59 -1.99 6.50
CA ALA A 751 20.24 -2.26 7.89
C ALA A 751 20.06 -3.76 8.18
N LEU A 752 19.30 -4.46 7.33
CA LEU A 752 19.10 -5.89 7.46
C LEU A 752 20.41 -6.66 7.20
N GLY A 753 21.20 -6.24 6.21
CA GLY A 753 22.49 -6.88 5.91
C GLY A 753 23.53 -6.72 7.02
N VAL A 754 23.60 -5.54 7.64
CA VAL A 754 24.43 -5.29 8.83
C VAL A 754 23.94 -6.13 9.99
N PHE A 755 22.63 -6.18 10.26
CA PHE A 755 22.08 -7.03 11.33
C PHE A 755 22.49 -8.50 11.15
N MET A 756 22.26 -9.07 9.97
CA MET A 756 22.60 -10.47 9.67
C MET A 756 24.11 -10.75 9.71
N GLY A 757 24.90 -9.90 9.05
CA GLY A 757 26.36 -10.06 8.98
C GLY A 757 27.02 -9.89 10.35
N THR A 758 26.61 -8.89 11.12
CA THR A 758 27.11 -8.66 12.47
C THR A 758 26.69 -9.77 13.43
N ALA A 759 25.45 -10.28 13.34
CA ALA A 759 25.01 -11.42 14.14
C ALA A 759 25.93 -12.62 13.91
N ALA A 760 26.16 -13.01 12.65
CA ALA A 760 27.04 -14.12 12.31
C ALA A 760 28.50 -13.90 12.78
N LEU A 761 29.05 -12.69 12.62
CA LEU A 761 30.40 -12.35 13.11
C LEU A 761 30.53 -12.42 14.65
N ASN A 762 29.41 -12.36 15.38
CA ASN A 762 29.36 -12.44 16.84
C ASN A 762 28.82 -13.80 17.33
N GLY A 763 28.98 -14.86 16.52
CA GLY A 763 28.60 -16.23 16.90
C GLY A 763 27.09 -16.48 16.94
N LYS A 764 26.30 -15.61 16.28
CA LYS A 764 24.85 -15.75 16.12
C LYS A 764 24.47 -16.01 14.66
N ASP A 765 25.06 -17.05 14.11
CA ASP A 765 24.97 -17.43 12.70
C ASP A 765 23.69 -18.22 12.36
N LYS A 766 22.84 -18.57 13.34
CA LYS A 766 21.56 -19.27 13.11
C LYS A 766 20.43 -18.25 13.06
N LEU A 767 20.05 -17.86 11.85
CA LEU A 767 19.04 -16.84 11.60
C LEU A 767 17.65 -17.47 11.50
N THR A 768 16.87 -17.30 12.56
CA THR A 768 15.46 -17.70 12.59
C THR A 768 14.59 -16.71 11.84
N ILE A 769 13.79 -17.24 10.92
CA ILE A 769 12.79 -16.46 10.21
C ILE A 769 11.44 -16.72 10.90
N LEU A 770 10.89 -15.66 11.51
CA LEU A 770 9.55 -15.67 12.07
C LEU A 770 8.62 -14.95 11.10
N THR A 771 7.44 -15.51 10.88
CA THR A 771 6.42 -14.92 10.01
C THR A 771 5.04 -15.12 10.63
N ASP A 772 4.11 -14.24 10.30
CA ASP A 772 2.69 -14.53 10.47
C ASP A 772 2.21 -15.53 9.40
N PRO A 773 1.08 -16.24 9.62
CA PRO A 773 0.64 -17.34 8.77
C PRO A 773 0.54 -16.99 7.28
N GLU A 774 0.16 -15.75 6.95
CA GLU A 774 0.02 -15.27 5.56
C GLU A 774 1.34 -15.20 4.80
N MET A 775 2.46 -15.13 5.53
CA MET A 775 3.83 -15.04 4.99
C MET A 775 4.66 -16.30 5.29
N ALA A 776 4.04 -17.39 5.77
CA ALA A 776 4.72 -18.62 6.16
C ALA A 776 5.65 -19.19 5.08
N ALA A 777 5.25 -19.11 3.81
CA ALA A 777 6.04 -19.65 2.70
C ALA A 777 7.33 -18.86 2.40
N PHE A 778 7.41 -17.58 2.78
CA PHE A 778 8.49 -16.70 2.34
C PHE A 778 9.88 -17.17 2.79
N GLY A 779 9.96 -17.81 3.97
CA GLY A 779 11.21 -18.36 4.49
C GLY A 779 11.86 -19.39 3.56
N SER A 780 11.07 -20.15 2.80
CA SER A 780 11.59 -21.17 1.87
C SER A 780 12.42 -20.59 0.72
N TRP A 781 12.12 -19.36 0.26
CA TRP A 781 12.97 -18.65 -0.69
C TRP A 781 14.21 -18.05 -0.01
N LEU A 782 14.03 -17.50 1.20
CA LEU A 782 15.13 -16.94 2.00
C LEU A 782 16.19 -17.99 2.33
N GLU A 783 15.79 -19.25 2.57
CA GLU A 783 16.74 -20.35 2.80
C GLU A 783 17.76 -20.46 1.68
N GLN A 784 17.30 -20.45 0.41
CA GLN A 784 18.21 -20.48 -0.73
C GLN A 784 19.06 -19.23 -0.79
N LEU A 785 18.43 -18.04 -0.72
CA LEU A 785 19.14 -16.78 -0.86
C LEU A 785 20.29 -16.68 0.16
N ILE A 786 20.02 -17.01 1.42
CA ILE A 786 20.96 -16.86 2.53
C ILE A 786 22.02 -17.95 2.49
N ALA A 787 21.61 -19.22 2.43
CA ALA A 787 22.52 -20.35 2.53
C ALA A 787 23.47 -20.46 1.33
N GLU A 788 22.97 -20.29 0.10
CA GLU A 788 23.83 -20.36 -1.08
C GLU A 788 24.76 -19.16 -1.21
N SER A 789 24.34 -17.97 -0.78
CA SER A 789 25.18 -16.78 -0.88
C SER A 789 26.29 -16.82 0.16
N SER A 790 25.97 -17.13 1.42
CA SER A 790 26.91 -17.01 2.54
C SER A 790 27.69 -18.29 2.86
N GLY A 791 27.16 -19.49 2.55
CA GLY A 791 27.68 -20.79 2.98
C GLY A 791 28.91 -21.28 2.23
N LYS A 792 30.06 -20.60 2.41
CA LYS A 792 31.31 -20.85 1.71
C LYS A 792 32.52 -20.59 2.60
N ASP A 793 33.66 -21.19 2.24
CA ASP A 793 34.95 -20.96 2.90
C ASP A 793 34.91 -21.16 4.43
N GLY A 794 34.11 -22.13 4.90
CA GLY A 794 33.94 -22.41 6.32
C GLY A 794 33.11 -21.38 7.09
N LYS A 795 32.46 -20.45 6.39
CA LYS A 795 31.58 -19.41 6.93
C LYS A 795 30.16 -19.58 6.40
N GLY A 796 29.19 -18.94 7.03
CA GLY A 796 27.83 -18.87 6.52
C GLY A 796 26.83 -18.47 7.59
N ILE A 797 25.66 -18.09 7.13
CA ILE A 797 24.47 -17.90 7.95
C ILE A 797 23.59 -19.12 7.70
N VAL A 798 23.16 -19.80 8.77
CA VAL A 798 22.22 -20.91 8.73
C VAL A 798 20.80 -20.32 8.80
N PRO A 799 20.05 -20.29 7.68
CA PRO A 799 18.66 -19.87 7.73
C PRO A 799 17.81 -20.97 8.36
N ILE A 800 16.91 -20.59 9.26
CA ILE A 800 16.03 -21.51 9.96
C ILE A 800 14.59 -21.12 9.64
N ASP A 801 13.98 -21.86 8.71
CA ASP A 801 12.57 -21.69 8.29
C ASP A 801 11.64 -22.68 9.00
N LEU A 802 10.41 -22.25 9.28
CA LEU A 802 9.32 -23.05 9.86
C LEU A 802 9.74 -23.94 11.05
N GLU A 803 10.61 -23.45 11.93
CA GLU A 803 10.98 -24.17 13.15
C GLU A 803 9.79 -24.19 14.12
N PRO A 804 9.41 -25.36 14.65
CA PRO A 804 8.43 -25.44 15.71
C PRO A 804 8.86 -24.60 16.91
N GLU A 805 7.93 -23.82 17.47
CA GLU A 805 8.24 -23.03 18.66
C GLU A 805 8.58 -23.93 19.84
N LEU A 806 9.78 -23.75 20.38
CA LEU A 806 10.26 -24.37 21.62
C LEU A 806 10.05 -23.42 22.81
N PRO A 807 10.04 -23.92 24.06
CA PRO A 807 10.22 -23.11 25.25
C PRO A 807 11.45 -22.19 25.14
N LEU A 808 11.39 -20.99 25.74
CA LEU A 808 12.42 -19.96 25.55
C LEU A 808 13.78 -20.36 26.13
N GLU A 809 13.76 -21.15 27.20
CA GLU A 809 14.95 -21.72 27.84
C GLU A 809 15.68 -22.72 26.94
N GLU A 810 15.01 -23.22 25.90
CA GLU A 810 15.53 -24.20 24.94
C GLU A 810 16.12 -23.53 23.69
N TYR A 811 16.09 -22.20 23.56
CA TYR A 811 16.83 -21.53 22.49
C TYR A 811 18.28 -21.27 22.90
N ALA A 812 19.22 -21.89 22.19
CA ALA A 812 20.64 -21.62 22.33
C ALA A 812 20.99 -20.14 22.00
N LYS A 813 22.12 -19.66 22.53
CA LYS A 813 22.53 -18.24 22.41
C LYS A 813 23.20 -17.88 21.08
N ASP A 814 23.29 -18.81 20.13
CA ASP A 814 23.77 -18.63 18.75
C ASP A 814 22.65 -18.20 17.77
N ARG A 815 21.46 -17.89 18.29
CA ARG A 815 20.31 -17.46 17.49
C ARG A 815 20.26 -15.94 17.30
N ALA A 816 19.90 -15.54 16.09
CA ALA A 816 19.36 -14.22 15.76
C ALA A 816 18.00 -14.40 15.07
N PHE A 817 17.11 -13.41 15.18
CA PHE A 817 15.74 -13.52 14.69
C PHE A 817 15.40 -12.35 13.76
N VAL A 818 14.69 -12.66 12.68
CA VAL A 818 13.99 -11.64 11.87
C VAL A 818 12.52 -12.00 11.87
N TYR A 819 11.68 -11.07 12.33
CA TYR A 819 10.24 -11.24 12.32
C TYR A 819 9.62 -10.41 11.19
N ILE A 820 8.95 -11.08 10.24
CA ILE A 820 8.18 -10.46 9.17
C ILE A 820 6.72 -10.40 9.64
N GLU A 821 6.35 -9.23 10.15
CA GLU A 821 5.06 -8.94 10.75
C GLU A 821 4.06 -8.47 9.69
N THR A 822 2.90 -9.12 9.61
CA THR A 822 1.72 -8.64 8.88
C THR A 822 0.56 -8.40 9.85
N SER A 823 0.12 -9.45 10.54
CA SER A 823 -1.04 -9.47 11.45
C SER A 823 -0.65 -9.46 12.93
N GLY A 824 0.64 -9.61 13.25
CA GLY A 824 1.18 -9.48 14.61
C GLY A 824 0.97 -10.71 15.50
N THR A 825 0.73 -11.89 14.92
CA THR A 825 0.43 -13.11 15.68
C THR A 825 1.57 -13.56 16.60
N LYS A 826 2.81 -13.19 16.30
CA LYS A 826 4.01 -13.57 17.06
C LYS A 826 4.60 -12.46 17.92
N LEU A 827 3.90 -11.31 18.07
CA LEU A 827 4.42 -10.17 18.84
C LEU A 827 4.83 -10.54 20.27
N SER A 828 3.97 -11.24 21.01
CA SER A 828 4.26 -11.65 22.39
C SER A 828 5.47 -12.59 22.48
N PHE A 829 5.62 -13.50 21.52
CA PHE A 829 6.78 -14.39 21.46
C PHE A 829 8.07 -13.60 21.18
N CYS A 830 8.01 -12.63 20.26
CA CYS A 830 9.14 -11.74 19.96
C CYS A 830 9.57 -10.90 21.17
N GLU A 831 8.63 -10.34 21.93
CA GLU A 831 8.93 -9.59 23.17
C GLU A 831 9.66 -10.47 24.19
N GLN A 832 9.25 -11.73 24.31
CA GLN A 832 9.88 -12.69 25.21
C GLN A 832 11.28 -13.08 24.73
N LEU A 833 11.50 -13.30 23.43
CA LEU A 833 12.84 -13.55 22.86
C LEU A 833 13.81 -12.41 23.18
N VAL A 834 13.37 -11.16 22.98
CA VAL A 834 14.15 -9.96 23.31
C VAL A 834 14.45 -9.90 24.81
N ALA A 835 13.47 -10.19 25.67
CA ALA A 835 13.67 -10.24 27.12
C ALA A 835 14.71 -11.29 27.55
N HIS A 836 14.83 -12.39 26.80
CA HIS A 836 15.83 -13.45 27.01
C HIS A 836 17.17 -13.18 26.29
N GLY A 837 17.35 -11.98 25.71
CA GLY A 837 18.61 -11.52 25.14
C GLY A 837 18.92 -12.05 23.74
N HIS A 838 17.92 -12.55 23.01
CA HIS A 838 18.09 -12.89 21.60
C HIS A 838 17.94 -11.65 20.72
N PRO A 839 18.92 -11.35 19.83
CA PRO A 839 18.78 -10.25 18.88
C PRO A 839 17.63 -10.50 17.92
N LEU A 840 16.79 -9.49 17.73
CA LEU A 840 15.62 -9.55 16.89
C LEU A 840 15.50 -8.26 16.06
N MET A 841 15.21 -8.41 14.77
CA MET A 841 14.82 -7.32 13.89
C MET A 841 13.40 -7.56 13.35
N THR A 842 12.51 -6.59 13.49
CA THR A 842 11.14 -6.68 12.95
C THR A 842 11.02 -5.92 11.64
N ILE A 843 10.43 -6.57 10.64
CA ILE A 843 10.03 -6.00 9.36
C ILE A 843 8.51 -6.01 9.29
N HIS A 844 7.90 -4.83 9.31
CA HIS A 844 6.46 -4.68 9.19
C HIS A 844 6.02 -4.54 7.72
N LEU A 845 5.01 -5.31 7.32
CA LEU A 845 4.34 -5.25 6.01
C LEU A 845 2.87 -4.89 6.20
N SER A 846 2.40 -3.82 5.56
CA SER A 846 0.99 -3.40 5.64
C SER A 846 0.10 -4.05 4.56
N ASP A 847 0.72 -4.58 3.50
CA ASP A 847 0.08 -5.22 2.35
C ASP A 847 0.94 -6.43 1.92
N LEU A 848 0.33 -7.56 1.58
CA LEU A 848 1.06 -8.75 1.14
C LEU A 848 1.87 -8.52 -0.14
N HIS A 849 1.49 -7.55 -0.99
CA HIS A 849 2.26 -7.17 -2.16
C HIS A 849 3.63 -6.55 -1.80
N GLU A 850 3.83 -6.11 -0.55
CA GLU A 850 5.16 -5.69 -0.10
C GLU A 850 6.19 -6.83 -0.12
N ILE A 851 5.78 -8.10 -0.32
CA ILE A 851 6.72 -9.20 -0.60
C ILE A 851 7.66 -8.91 -1.79
N PHE A 852 7.20 -8.14 -2.79
CA PHE A 852 8.04 -7.72 -3.91
C PHE A 852 9.10 -6.70 -3.51
N ALA A 853 8.79 -5.84 -2.53
CA ALA A 853 9.79 -5.00 -1.89
C ALA A 853 10.80 -5.87 -1.12
N GLU A 854 10.33 -6.90 -0.42
CA GLU A 854 11.20 -7.79 0.36
C GLU A 854 12.17 -8.61 -0.50
N PHE A 855 11.77 -9.11 -1.67
CA PHE A 855 12.73 -9.75 -2.59
C PHE A 855 13.96 -8.87 -2.82
N TYR A 856 13.76 -7.59 -3.16
CA TYR A 856 14.87 -6.65 -3.39
C TYR A 856 15.62 -6.30 -2.10
N ARG A 857 14.92 -6.09 -0.97
CA ARG A 857 15.53 -5.75 0.33
C ARG A 857 16.51 -6.85 0.75
N TRP A 858 16.08 -8.11 0.69
CA TRP A 858 16.84 -9.26 1.11
C TRP A 858 18.03 -9.54 0.18
N GLU A 859 17.89 -9.31 -1.13
CA GLU A 859 19.00 -9.40 -2.09
C GLU A 859 20.13 -8.39 -1.79
N ILE A 860 19.78 -7.14 -1.44
CA ILE A 860 20.76 -6.14 -0.95
C ILE A 860 21.34 -6.58 0.40
N ALA A 861 20.49 -7.03 1.32
CA ALA A 861 20.90 -7.41 2.66
C ALA A 861 21.91 -8.55 2.66
N ILE A 862 21.66 -9.63 1.92
CA ILE A 862 22.60 -10.76 1.86
C ILE A 862 23.91 -10.36 1.19
N SER A 863 23.86 -9.44 0.20
CA SER A 863 25.06 -8.90 -0.46
C SER A 863 25.94 -8.13 0.52
N VAL A 864 25.34 -7.29 1.38
CA VAL A 864 26.04 -6.57 2.46
C VAL A 864 26.56 -7.54 3.53
N ALA A 865 25.74 -8.49 3.98
CA ALA A 865 26.15 -9.48 4.97
C ALA A 865 27.35 -10.32 4.50
N CYS A 866 27.35 -10.77 3.24
CA CYS A 866 28.48 -11.49 2.65
C CYS A 866 29.72 -10.61 2.50
N GLY A 867 29.57 -9.31 2.24
CA GLY A 867 30.68 -8.36 2.25
C GLY A 867 31.33 -8.22 3.62
N LEU A 868 30.53 -8.20 4.69
CA LEU A 868 31.03 -8.21 6.07
C LEU A 868 31.71 -9.53 6.44
N LEU A 869 31.14 -10.66 6.01
CA LEU A 869 31.72 -11.99 6.21
C LEU A 869 32.98 -12.24 5.37
N GLY A 870 33.18 -11.47 4.28
CA GLY A 870 34.26 -11.66 3.33
C GLY A 870 34.11 -12.97 2.55
N VAL A 871 32.93 -13.21 1.96
CA VAL A 871 32.64 -14.34 1.08
C VAL A 871 31.96 -13.87 -0.21
N ASN A 872 32.18 -14.59 -1.30
CA ASN A 872 31.51 -14.31 -2.58
C ASN A 872 30.02 -14.65 -2.50
N ALA A 873 29.17 -13.64 -2.59
CA ALA A 873 27.71 -13.81 -2.54
C ALA A 873 27.11 -14.48 -3.78
N PHE A 874 27.83 -14.55 -4.91
CA PHE A 874 27.23 -14.80 -6.23
C PHE A 874 27.64 -16.11 -6.92
N ASP A 875 28.63 -16.83 -6.38
CA ASP A 875 29.03 -18.16 -6.85
C ASP A 875 28.35 -19.28 -6.02
N GLN A 876 28.66 -20.54 -6.35
CA GLN A 876 28.14 -21.74 -5.66
C GLN A 876 29.01 -23.00 -5.92
N PRO A 877 30.30 -22.98 -5.54
CA PRO A 877 31.24 -24.01 -5.96
C PRO A 877 30.94 -25.41 -5.39
N ASN A 878 30.25 -25.51 -4.24
CA ASN A 878 30.12 -26.78 -3.51
C ASN A 878 28.92 -27.63 -3.98
N VAL A 879 27.92 -27.01 -4.62
CA VAL A 879 26.78 -27.74 -5.20
C VAL A 879 27.22 -28.61 -6.40
N GLN A 880 28.26 -28.18 -7.12
CA GLN A 880 28.76 -28.90 -8.30
C GLN A 880 29.36 -30.28 -7.95
N ASP A 881 29.90 -30.44 -6.74
CA ASP A 881 30.46 -31.71 -6.26
C ASP A 881 29.35 -32.78 -6.11
N SER A 882 28.24 -32.46 -5.44
CA SER A 882 27.08 -33.36 -5.34
C SER A 882 26.56 -33.77 -6.71
N LYS A 883 26.44 -32.81 -7.65
CA LYS A 883 26.01 -33.09 -9.05
C LYS A 883 26.95 -34.07 -9.74
N THR A 884 28.26 -33.88 -9.59
CA THR A 884 29.28 -34.74 -10.21
C THR A 884 29.18 -36.17 -9.66
N ARG A 885 28.99 -36.32 -8.35
CA ARG A 885 28.81 -37.63 -7.71
C ARG A 885 27.52 -38.31 -8.11
N THR A 886 26.41 -37.58 -8.18
CA THR A 886 25.13 -38.11 -8.68
C THR A 886 25.26 -38.63 -10.10
N VAL A 887 25.92 -37.88 -11.01
CA VAL A 887 26.18 -38.35 -12.38
C VAL A 887 26.99 -39.65 -12.39
N ALA A 888 28.00 -39.77 -11.52
CA ALA A 888 28.74 -41.02 -11.38
C ALA A 888 27.85 -42.18 -10.92
N LYS A 889 26.91 -41.97 -9.98
CA LYS A 889 25.96 -43.01 -9.55
C LYS A 889 24.99 -43.43 -10.66
N ILE A 890 24.52 -42.47 -11.45
CA ILE A 890 23.67 -42.74 -12.62
C ILE A 890 24.44 -43.58 -13.65
N ASN A 891 25.71 -43.24 -13.92
CA ASN A 891 26.55 -44.02 -14.84
C ASN A 891 26.80 -45.43 -14.31
N ASP A 892 27.11 -45.59 -13.02
CA ASP A 892 27.23 -46.89 -12.37
C ASP A 892 25.96 -47.74 -12.55
N TYR A 893 24.77 -47.13 -12.37
CA TYR A 893 23.50 -47.81 -12.59
C TYR A 893 23.30 -48.22 -14.05
N LYS A 894 23.59 -47.31 -15.01
CA LYS A 894 23.47 -47.61 -16.45
C LYS A 894 24.42 -48.73 -16.90
N GLU A 895 25.59 -48.87 -16.27
CA GLU A 895 26.55 -49.94 -16.59
C GLU A 895 26.23 -51.27 -15.89
N LYS A 896 25.82 -51.22 -14.61
CA LYS A 896 25.74 -52.41 -13.74
C LYS A 896 24.31 -52.88 -13.44
N GLY A 897 23.31 -52.07 -13.76
CA GLY A 897 21.88 -52.32 -13.48
C GLY A 897 21.46 -52.10 -12.02
N ALA A 898 22.36 -51.62 -11.15
CA ALA A 898 22.09 -51.36 -9.74
C ALA A 898 22.93 -50.20 -9.20
N LEU A 899 22.38 -49.45 -8.24
CA LEU A 899 23.10 -48.40 -7.52
C LEU A 899 24.07 -49.00 -6.49
N PRO A 900 25.18 -48.33 -6.16
CA PRO A 900 26.10 -48.78 -5.11
C PRO A 900 25.42 -48.91 -3.75
N SER A 901 25.61 -50.04 -3.06
CA SER A 901 25.13 -50.25 -1.69
C SER A 901 26.12 -49.69 -0.67
N LEU A 902 25.61 -49.05 0.39
CA LEU A 902 26.42 -48.61 1.53
C LEU A 902 26.59 -49.75 2.55
N PRO A 903 27.68 -49.78 3.32
CA PRO A 903 27.80 -50.67 4.48
C PRO A 903 26.68 -50.38 5.48
N VAL A 904 25.89 -51.40 5.82
CA VAL A 904 24.86 -51.32 6.85
C VAL A 904 25.53 -51.46 8.21
N THR A 905 25.40 -50.44 9.06
CA THR A 905 25.98 -50.40 10.41
C THR A 905 24.93 -50.60 11.50
N TRP A 906 23.65 -50.48 11.16
CA TRP A 906 22.51 -50.77 12.04
C TRP A 906 21.34 -51.29 11.19
N GLU A 907 20.60 -52.28 11.71
CA GLU A 907 19.44 -52.90 11.06
C GLU A 907 18.42 -53.38 12.10
N ARG A 908 17.17 -52.91 12.00
CA ARG A 908 16.02 -53.36 12.83
C ARG A 908 14.72 -53.17 12.05
N ASP A 909 13.78 -54.08 12.22
CA ASP A 909 12.40 -53.97 11.71
C ASP A 909 12.26 -53.60 10.21
N GLY A 910 13.21 -54.07 9.38
CA GLY A 910 13.25 -53.79 7.94
C GLY A 910 13.84 -52.41 7.55
N MET A 911 14.32 -51.64 8.53
CA MET A 911 15.05 -50.38 8.32
C MET A 911 16.56 -50.62 8.45
N THR A 912 17.34 -49.85 7.70
CA THR A 912 18.82 -49.90 7.77
C THR A 912 19.40 -48.51 7.99
N ALA A 913 20.58 -48.42 8.59
CA ALA A 913 21.31 -47.16 8.68
C ALA A 913 22.80 -47.33 8.42
N SER A 914 23.41 -46.24 7.95
CA SER A 914 24.84 -46.12 7.64
C SER A 914 25.39 -44.83 8.24
N PHE A 915 26.52 -44.92 8.95
CA PHE A 915 27.25 -43.78 9.52
C PHE A 915 28.75 -44.05 9.55
N VAL A 916 29.57 -43.01 9.33
CA VAL A 916 31.05 -43.11 9.28
C VAL A 916 31.67 -42.82 10.64
N SER A 917 31.12 -41.87 11.39
CA SER A 917 31.56 -41.51 12.74
C SER A 917 30.65 -42.20 13.76
N GLU A 918 31.09 -43.35 14.28
CA GLU A 918 30.38 -44.06 15.34
C GLU A 918 30.45 -43.28 16.67
N VAL A 919 29.28 -42.99 17.23
CA VAL A 919 29.13 -42.51 18.61
C VAL A 919 28.52 -43.62 19.47
N SER A 920 28.88 -43.62 20.75
CA SER A 920 28.47 -44.67 21.71
C SER A 920 26.94 -44.86 21.71
N GLY A 921 26.48 -46.12 21.58
CA GLY A 921 25.07 -46.50 21.66
C GLY A 921 24.31 -46.53 20.34
N MET A 922 24.90 -46.11 19.20
CA MET A 922 24.21 -46.16 17.91
C MET A 922 24.02 -47.57 17.37
N LYS A 923 25.03 -48.45 17.47
CA LYS A 923 24.93 -49.84 16.96
C LYS A 923 23.94 -50.69 17.78
N GLU A 924 23.88 -50.41 19.08
CA GLU A 924 23.04 -51.12 20.05
C GLU A 924 21.63 -50.52 20.16
N ALA A 925 21.33 -49.44 19.44
CA ALA A 925 20.03 -48.77 19.48
C ALA A 925 18.88 -49.76 19.23
N ALA A 926 17.91 -49.77 20.14
CA ALA A 926 16.81 -50.73 20.12
C ALA A 926 15.80 -50.46 19.00
N ASP A 927 15.61 -49.19 18.63
CA ASP A 927 14.66 -48.73 17.62
C ASP A 927 15.17 -47.45 16.92
N LEU A 928 14.37 -46.94 15.97
CA LEU A 928 14.68 -45.74 15.20
C LEU A 928 14.86 -44.49 16.09
N LYS A 929 14.01 -44.30 17.11
CA LYS A 929 14.09 -43.15 18.02
C LYS A 929 15.35 -43.21 18.88
N ALA A 930 15.72 -44.38 19.38
CA ALA A 930 16.97 -44.58 20.11
C ALA A 930 18.21 -44.29 19.26
N LEU A 931 18.19 -44.69 17.98
CA LEU A 931 19.27 -44.41 17.03
C LEU A 931 19.42 -42.91 16.78
N ILE A 932 18.31 -42.21 16.49
CA ILE A 932 18.32 -40.76 16.26
C ILE A 932 18.77 -40.04 17.53
N ARG A 933 18.28 -40.42 18.71
CA ARG A 933 18.69 -39.85 20.00
C ARG A 933 20.21 -39.95 20.19
N ALA A 934 20.78 -41.14 20.04
CA ALA A 934 22.21 -41.36 20.20
C ALA A 934 23.04 -40.51 19.21
N PHE A 935 22.52 -40.29 18.00
CA PHE A 935 23.17 -39.42 17.02
C PHE A 935 23.07 -37.93 17.39
N VAL A 936 21.92 -37.43 17.84
CA VAL A 936 21.73 -35.99 18.13
C VAL A 936 22.34 -35.54 19.47
N GLU A 937 22.51 -36.45 20.43
CA GLU A 937 23.14 -36.15 21.73
C GLU A 937 24.62 -35.70 21.60
N GLN A 938 25.28 -35.99 20.48
CA GLN A 938 26.63 -35.52 20.22
C GLN A 938 26.70 -34.02 19.83
N ALA A 939 25.56 -33.42 19.46
CA ALA A 939 25.51 -32.04 19.00
C ALA A 939 25.70 -31.06 20.17
N LYS A 940 26.48 -30.01 19.93
CA LYS A 940 26.77 -28.97 20.94
C LYS A 940 25.86 -27.76 20.74
N ALA A 941 24.88 -27.61 21.62
CA ALA A 941 24.00 -26.44 21.61
C ALA A 941 24.80 -25.13 21.75
N GLY A 942 24.47 -24.14 20.91
CA GLY A 942 25.19 -22.87 20.81
C GLY A 942 26.39 -22.88 19.85
N GLU A 943 26.72 -24.03 19.27
CA GLU A 943 27.75 -24.16 18.22
C GLU A 943 27.17 -24.85 16.97
N ASP A 944 26.51 -26.00 17.19
CA ASP A 944 26.02 -26.90 16.16
C ASP A 944 24.57 -26.62 15.73
N TYR A 945 24.22 -27.11 14.54
CA TYR A 945 22.84 -27.23 14.07
C TYR A 945 22.57 -28.64 13.53
N ILE A 946 21.30 -29.06 13.55
CA ILE A 946 20.85 -30.36 13.09
C ILE A 946 19.99 -30.17 11.84
N ALA A 947 20.32 -30.88 10.76
CA ALA A 947 19.62 -30.83 9.49
C ALA A 947 18.95 -32.16 9.18
N ILE A 948 17.64 -32.12 8.95
CA ILE A 948 16.83 -33.25 8.50
C ILE A 948 16.70 -33.12 6.98
N ASN A 949 17.35 -34.01 6.25
CA ASN A 949 17.37 -34.06 4.79
C ASN A 949 16.52 -35.24 4.32
N ALA A 950 15.28 -34.98 3.92
CA ALA A 950 14.29 -36.01 3.61
C ALA A 950 14.14 -36.21 2.10
N TYR A 951 14.64 -37.33 1.57
CA TYR A 951 14.29 -37.85 0.24
C TYR A 951 13.06 -38.75 0.40
N LEU A 952 11.94 -38.08 0.69
CA LEU A 952 10.62 -38.62 0.99
C LEU A 952 9.58 -37.72 0.32
N PRO A 953 8.36 -38.22 0.05
CA PRO A 953 7.34 -37.44 -0.65
C PRO A 953 6.91 -36.22 0.17
N ARG A 954 7.05 -35.02 -0.40
CA ARG A 954 6.54 -33.78 0.19
C ARG A 954 5.03 -33.68 -0.02
N ASN A 955 4.29 -34.12 0.98
CA ASN A 955 2.85 -33.95 1.11
C ASN A 955 2.52 -33.51 2.54
N GLU A 956 1.28 -33.07 2.78
CA GLU A 956 0.84 -32.56 4.09
C GLU A 956 1.16 -33.53 5.23
N ARG A 957 0.77 -34.81 5.11
CA ARG A 957 1.03 -35.83 6.13
C ARG A 957 2.52 -35.98 6.44
N MET A 958 3.37 -36.08 5.41
CA MET A 958 4.81 -36.25 5.60
C MET A 958 5.44 -34.98 6.19
N THR A 959 5.01 -33.80 5.76
CA THR A 959 5.44 -32.52 6.34
C THR A 959 5.12 -32.46 7.83
N ASP A 960 3.89 -32.81 8.23
CA ASP A 960 3.48 -32.85 9.63
C ASP A 960 4.31 -33.85 10.44
N THR A 961 4.52 -35.07 9.92
CA THR A 961 5.36 -36.08 10.57
C THR A 961 6.80 -35.60 10.76
N LEU A 962 7.39 -34.97 9.73
CA LEU A 962 8.75 -34.45 9.80
C LEU A 962 8.85 -33.24 10.75
N GLN A 963 7.81 -32.41 10.84
CA GLN A 963 7.75 -31.32 11.82
C GLN A 963 7.59 -31.84 13.25
N SER A 964 6.81 -32.90 13.48
CA SER A 964 6.75 -33.59 14.77
C SER A 964 8.11 -34.19 15.16
N MET A 965 8.80 -34.83 14.20
CA MET A 965 10.17 -35.32 14.41
C MET A 965 11.15 -34.18 14.70
N ARG A 966 11.08 -33.06 13.96
CA ARG A 966 11.92 -31.88 14.16
C ARG A 966 11.72 -31.27 15.54
N LYS A 967 10.47 -31.11 15.97
CA LYS A 967 10.14 -30.64 17.32
C LYS A 967 10.72 -31.55 18.40
N TRP A 968 10.51 -32.87 18.26
CA TRP A 968 11.06 -33.85 19.18
C TRP A 968 12.60 -33.82 19.25
N ILE A 969 13.29 -33.59 18.13
CA ILE A 969 14.75 -33.40 18.11
C ILE A 969 15.14 -32.13 18.88
N GLY A 970 14.43 -31.02 18.67
CA GLY A 970 14.68 -29.76 19.38
C GLY A 970 14.51 -29.87 20.90
N GLU A 971 13.48 -30.61 21.35
CA GLU A 971 13.24 -30.90 22.77
C GLU A 971 14.34 -31.80 23.38
N LEU A 972 14.99 -32.66 22.58
CA LEU A 972 16.11 -33.49 23.02
C LEU A 972 17.43 -32.72 23.12
N ASN A 973 17.67 -31.83 22.16
CA ASN A 973 18.88 -31.02 22.10
C ASN A 973 18.54 -29.62 21.57
N PRO A 974 18.78 -28.55 22.35
CA PRO A 974 18.41 -27.17 22.01
C PRO A 974 19.26 -26.54 20.88
N CYS A 975 19.81 -27.35 19.99
CA CYS A 975 20.43 -26.91 18.76
C CYS A 975 19.37 -26.40 17.77
N ALA A 976 19.78 -25.46 16.92
CA ALA A 976 18.98 -25.08 15.77
C ALA A 976 18.68 -26.28 14.87
N THR A 977 17.43 -26.41 14.41
CA THR A 977 17.02 -27.48 13.52
C THR A 977 16.64 -26.94 12.14
N THR A 978 16.96 -27.66 11.07
CA THR A 978 16.48 -27.37 9.69
C THR A 978 15.82 -28.61 9.11
N LEU A 979 14.88 -28.42 8.19
CA LEU A 979 14.16 -29.49 7.51
C LEU A 979 14.08 -29.17 6.01
N GLY A 980 14.66 -30.04 5.18
CA GLY A 980 14.65 -29.88 3.72
C GLY A 980 14.24 -31.17 3.01
N PHE A 981 13.38 -31.03 2.00
CA PHE A 981 13.03 -32.12 1.10
C PHE A 981 14.05 -32.25 -0.04
N GLY A 982 14.49 -33.46 -0.33
CA GLY A 982 15.40 -33.78 -1.43
C GLY A 982 14.65 -33.94 -2.75
N PRO A 983 15.29 -33.67 -3.91
CA PRO A 983 16.58 -33.00 -4.08
C PRO A 983 16.52 -31.46 -3.90
N ARG A 984 15.34 -30.87 -3.64
CA ARG A 984 15.15 -29.41 -3.53
C ARG A 984 16.16 -28.72 -2.63
N PHE A 985 16.42 -29.24 -1.42
CA PHE A 985 17.37 -28.61 -0.50
C PHE A 985 18.81 -28.58 -1.06
N GLN A 986 19.17 -29.47 -1.99
CA GLN A 986 20.50 -29.42 -2.63
C GLN A 986 20.71 -28.13 -3.43
N HIS A 987 19.61 -27.53 -3.91
CA HIS A 987 19.56 -26.24 -4.60
C HIS A 987 19.05 -25.12 -3.67
N SER A 988 19.16 -25.30 -2.35
CA SER A 988 19.01 -24.22 -1.36
C SER A 988 20.11 -24.31 -0.29
N THR A 989 19.90 -25.05 0.78
CA THR A 989 20.84 -25.18 1.90
C THR A 989 22.04 -26.07 1.59
N GLY A 990 22.00 -26.83 0.49
CA GLY A 990 23.06 -27.74 0.06
C GLY A 990 24.43 -27.07 -0.05
N GLN A 991 24.52 -25.84 -0.56
CA GLN A 991 25.79 -25.10 -0.62
C GLN A 991 26.38 -24.89 0.78
N LEU A 992 25.57 -24.47 1.76
CA LEU A 992 25.97 -24.26 3.16
C LEU A 992 26.36 -25.58 3.85
N HIS A 993 25.60 -26.65 3.64
CA HIS A 993 25.87 -27.96 4.26
C HIS A 993 27.28 -28.47 3.96
N LYS A 994 27.81 -28.14 2.77
CA LYS A 994 29.15 -28.55 2.33
C LYS A 994 30.19 -27.45 2.51
N GLY A 995 29.85 -26.21 2.17
CA GLY A 995 30.77 -25.07 2.12
C GLY A 995 30.88 -24.25 3.39
N GLY A 996 29.88 -24.33 4.27
CA GLY A 996 29.84 -23.57 5.52
C GLY A 996 30.71 -24.16 6.63
N ALA A 997 30.58 -23.62 7.84
CA ALA A 997 31.31 -24.10 9.02
C ALA A 997 31.04 -25.59 9.29
N ASN A 998 32.02 -26.33 9.85
CA ASN A 998 31.84 -27.75 10.20
C ASN A 998 31.11 -27.94 11.53
N ASN A 999 29.90 -27.42 11.61
CA ASN A 999 29.02 -27.44 12.78
C ASN A 999 27.62 -28.01 12.48
N GLY A 1000 27.44 -28.68 11.33
CA GLY A 1000 26.20 -29.37 10.99
C GLY A 1000 26.21 -30.85 11.38
N LEU A 1001 25.06 -31.38 11.80
CA LEU A 1001 24.76 -32.81 11.87
C LEU A 1001 23.62 -33.12 10.90
N PHE A 1002 23.80 -34.11 10.03
CA PHE A 1002 22.90 -34.37 8.92
C PHE A 1002 22.20 -35.72 9.10
N ILE A 1003 20.88 -35.71 9.22
CA ILE A 1003 20.05 -36.91 9.20
C ILE A 1003 19.45 -37.02 7.80
N GLN A 1004 19.96 -37.93 6.99
CA GLN A 1004 19.44 -38.21 5.65
C GLN A 1004 18.42 -39.35 5.74
N LEU A 1005 17.16 -39.05 5.44
CA LEU A 1005 16.07 -40.02 5.38
C LEU A 1005 15.78 -40.37 3.92
N VAL A 1006 15.66 -41.66 3.63
CA VAL A 1006 15.25 -42.19 2.31
C VAL A 1006 14.21 -43.30 2.53
N GLY A 1007 13.33 -43.49 1.55
CA GLY A 1007 12.29 -44.53 1.60
C GLY A 1007 12.17 -45.30 0.29
N THR A 1008 11.37 -46.36 0.31
CA THR A 1008 10.94 -47.06 -0.90
C THR A 1008 9.57 -46.51 -1.34
N PRO A 1009 9.45 -45.94 -2.55
CA PRO A 1009 8.18 -45.43 -3.03
C PRO A 1009 7.21 -46.59 -3.29
N LYS A 1010 5.91 -46.32 -3.14
CA LYS A 1010 4.87 -47.34 -3.39
C LYS A 1010 4.65 -47.59 -4.87
N GLU A 1011 4.74 -46.53 -5.66
CA GLU A 1011 4.61 -46.52 -7.10
C GLU A 1011 5.83 -45.80 -7.68
N ASP A 1012 6.33 -46.26 -8.83
CA ASP A 1012 7.49 -45.66 -9.50
C ASP A 1012 7.14 -45.41 -10.97
N CYS A 1013 7.83 -44.45 -11.59
CA CYS A 1013 7.62 -44.08 -12.98
C CYS A 1013 8.93 -43.95 -13.75
N GLU A 1014 8.92 -44.40 -15.01
CA GLU A 1014 10.08 -44.31 -15.90
C GLU A 1014 10.33 -42.87 -16.34
N ILE A 1015 11.62 -42.50 -16.47
CA ILE A 1015 12.02 -41.25 -17.11
C ILE A 1015 12.24 -41.55 -18.60
N PRO A 1016 11.43 -40.98 -19.51
CA PRO A 1016 11.55 -41.26 -20.93
C PRO A 1016 12.97 -41.02 -21.44
N SER A 1017 13.48 -41.94 -22.28
CA SER A 1017 14.81 -41.89 -22.91
C SER A 1017 16.03 -42.00 -22.00
N GLU A 1018 15.87 -42.07 -20.67
CA GLU A 1018 16.99 -42.11 -19.72
C GLU A 1018 17.36 -43.52 -19.24
N GLY A 1019 16.49 -44.52 -19.47
CA GLY A 1019 16.75 -45.93 -19.10
C GLY A 1019 16.78 -46.18 -17.59
N MET A 1020 16.10 -45.32 -16.81
CA MET A 1020 15.98 -45.40 -15.36
C MET A 1020 14.64 -44.80 -14.91
N THR A 1021 14.26 -45.06 -13.67
CA THR A 1021 13.05 -44.50 -13.05
C THR A 1021 13.36 -43.29 -12.18
N PHE A 1022 12.32 -42.55 -11.79
CA PHE A 1022 12.45 -41.43 -10.84
C PHE A 1022 12.99 -41.89 -9.48
N SER A 1023 12.62 -43.08 -8.98
CA SER A 1023 13.18 -43.59 -7.72
C SER A 1023 14.69 -43.87 -7.79
N VAL A 1024 15.19 -44.31 -8.95
CA VAL A 1024 16.63 -44.51 -9.17
C VAL A 1024 17.34 -43.16 -9.20
N LEU A 1025 16.77 -42.15 -9.86
CA LEU A 1025 17.33 -40.80 -9.91
C LEU A 1025 17.40 -40.18 -8.50
N GLU A 1026 16.31 -40.25 -7.73
CA GLU A 1026 16.27 -39.74 -6.35
C GLU A 1026 17.29 -40.44 -5.45
N LYS A 1027 17.38 -41.77 -5.49
CA LYS A 1027 18.37 -42.54 -4.72
C LYS A 1027 19.81 -42.20 -5.14
N ALA A 1028 20.06 -41.98 -6.43
CA ALA A 1028 21.37 -41.53 -6.92
C ALA A 1028 21.71 -40.11 -6.40
N GLN A 1029 20.72 -39.22 -6.30
CA GLN A 1029 20.87 -37.89 -5.72
C GLN A 1029 21.16 -37.96 -4.22
N ALA A 1030 20.45 -38.80 -3.46
CA ALA A 1030 20.68 -39.00 -2.04
C ALA A 1030 22.09 -39.55 -1.75
N LEU A 1031 22.53 -40.56 -2.52
CA LEU A 1031 23.88 -41.13 -2.41
C LEU A 1031 24.97 -40.11 -2.77
N GLY A 1032 24.79 -39.36 -3.86
CA GLY A 1032 25.75 -38.33 -4.29
C GLY A 1032 25.88 -37.19 -3.26
N ASP A 1033 24.77 -36.80 -2.64
CA ASP A 1033 24.73 -35.82 -1.56
C ASP A 1033 25.44 -36.33 -0.30
N LEU A 1034 25.14 -37.56 0.14
CA LEU A 1034 25.81 -38.17 1.29
C LEU A 1034 27.33 -38.26 1.07
N GLU A 1035 27.75 -38.71 -0.10
CA GLU A 1035 29.18 -38.83 -0.42
C GLU A 1035 29.88 -37.46 -0.43
N ALA A 1036 29.21 -36.40 -0.91
CA ALA A 1036 29.72 -35.04 -0.86
C ALA A 1036 29.87 -34.51 0.59
N LEU A 1037 28.92 -34.85 1.47
CA LEU A 1037 29.00 -34.54 2.90
C LEU A 1037 30.18 -35.28 3.56
N LEU A 1038 30.28 -36.60 3.36
CA LEU A 1038 31.33 -37.43 3.95
C LEU A 1038 32.73 -37.03 3.45
N SER A 1039 32.87 -36.63 2.19
CA SER A 1039 34.14 -36.14 1.64
C SER A 1039 34.67 -34.86 2.29
N ARG A 1040 33.84 -34.17 3.08
CA ARG A 1040 34.17 -32.97 3.85
C ARG A 1040 34.08 -33.21 5.36
N ASP A 1041 34.19 -34.46 5.79
CA ASP A 1041 34.17 -34.87 7.20
C ASP A 1041 32.93 -34.36 7.96
N ARG A 1042 31.78 -34.32 7.28
CA ARG A 1042 30.51 -33.95 7.89
C ARG A 1042 29.94 -35.11 8.68
N ARG A 1043 29.35 -34.81 9.85
CA ARG A 1043 28.64 -35.79 10.68
C ARG A 1043 27.31 -36.12 10.03
N ALA A 1044 27.21 -37.29 9.41
CA ALA A 1044 26.01 -37.71 8.70
C ALA A 1044 25.53 -39.10 9.14
N LEU A 1045 24.23 -39.22 9.33
CA LEU A 1045 23.48 -40.46 9.57
C LEU A 1045 22.50 -40.63 8.41
N ARG A 1046 22.67 -41.69 7.61
CA ARG A 1046 21.67 -42.08 6.61
C ARG A 1046 20.79 -43.19 7.16
N ILE A 1047 19.48 -43.03 7.06
CA ILE A 1047 18.47 -44.00 7.47
C ILE A 1047 17.62 -44.37 6.27
N ASP A 1048 17.60 -45.66 5.92
CA ASP A 1048 16.68 -46.28 4.97
C ASP A 1048 15.47 -46.84 5.71
N LEU A 1049 14.30 -46.25 5.46
CA LEU A 1049 13.05 -46.69 6.07
C LEU A 1049 12.53 -48.00 5.44
N GLY A 1050 13.09 -48.44 4.30
CA GLY A 1050 12.55 -49.57 3.56
C GLY A 1050 11.09 -49.31 3.17
N GLU A 1051 10.20 -50.24 3.51
CA GLU A 1051 8.75 -50.11 3.33
C GLU A 1051 8.02 -49.48 4.53
N ARG A 1052 8.74 -49.13 5.62
CA ARG A 1052 8.15 -48.53 6.82
C ARG A 1052 7.79 -47.07 6.59
N SER A 1053 6.74 -46.62 7.28
CA SER A 1053 6.34 -45.22 7.29
C SER A 1053 6.97 -44.50 8.48
N LEU A 1054 7.55 -43.32 8.25
CA LEU A 1054 8.09 -42.49 9.33
C LEU A 1054 7.01 -42.14 10.38
N ALA A 1055 5.76 -42.00 9.93
CA ALA A 1055 4.60 -41.71 10.80
C ALA A 1055 4.25 -42.84 11.79
N ASP A 1056 4.86 -44.02 11.64
CA ASP A 1056 4.70 -45.09 12.65
C ASP A 1056 5.43 -44.74 13.95
N PHE A 1057 6.34 -43.76 13.92
CA PHE A 1057 7.22 -43.42 15.03
C PHE A 1057 6.98 -42.02 15.60
N PHE A 1058 6.40 -41.07 14.85
CA PHE A 1058 6.32 -39.64 15.20
C PHE A 1058 4.93 -39.06 15.04
#